data_AF-A0A4Z0YUF0-F1
#
_entry.id   AF-A0A4Z0YUF0-F1
#
_cell.length_a   1.000
_cell.length_b   1.000
_cell.length_c   1.000
_cell.angle_alpha   90.00
_cell.angle_beta   90.00
_cell.angle_gamma   90.00
#
_symmetry.space_group_name_H-M   'P 1'
#
loop_
_entity.id
_entity.type
_entity.pdbx_description
1 polymer ?
#
loop_
_entity_poly.entity_id
_entity_poly.type
_entity_poly.pdbx_seq_one_letter_code
_entity_poly.pdbx_strand_id
1 'polypeptide(L)'
;MAKSPMPANIPPPHGKQRGWHMKIACVALALIAITLYRDSLNLSYEHLRSYYHKSPTGGCAKASPYGRFPAPQDPFHFLPCTNATLPPSLDDPEPERTWAGLFDPNPENWSWARNTSKGEKYAGRGIYLCGYLDVPLNYANQSDSRIARLAVTKLRVSGLSRVDSSPQAQHGLYPGSKSKRTIVIEPGGPGGSGTSYVWRAAEEITNRLSDGEFDVLGWDPRGVNASLPAIACYPYNADRDRWSLLTGQYFEVSGSPEAQLEVVDAMADAVFRACWEQYGDLGRFVSTAFVARDLEEIRKAIGEDELTGYLVSYGTGIGQTYANMYPDSVGRVILDGTEYVRDHRLIAGFGWTALDNVTNAWHDGFLGECINAGPRHCSLARPRGEDLTSKDLVTLQDLSDRMDVLMTSLIRRPMPGYSKLSGPSLITYSSLVNSIYGALYNPSSWPALAQMLYELEGGNATLATMMLEKADWEYDPTLPSLPTPKPSSDELGTLVICADSYDAIEPPEGMVWWESLWANMSSRSWIAGNSRFFSVFPCRHFVDYWPEPAEVYRGDLNHTLKNPVLLIAETYDPATPLRNGRRLAAEMGSNARLIAHHGYGHSSGRDKSTCTDTIAKRYILTGELPKEQETACYADKKPYLYDVETADVDPVAFDPVLVWREHIQELAYSNPRLVR
;
A
#
# COMPACT_ATOMS: atom_id res chain seq x y z
N MET A 1 -25.98 78.41 -45.95
CA MET A 1 -24.59 78.63 -45.49
C MET A 1 -23.85 77.30 -45.71
N ALA A 2 -23.34 76.95 -46.89
CA ALA A 2 -22.15 77.43 -47.63
C ALA A 2 -20.86 77.37 -46.77
N LYS A 3 -19.70 76.83 -47.17
CA LYS A 3 -19.15 76.14 -48.37
C LYS A 3 -17.74 75.63 -47.94
N SER A 4 -17.19 74.61 -48.60
CA SER A 4 -15.76 74.19 -48.51
C SER A 4 -14.78 75.34 -48.76
N PRO A 5 -13.48 75.20 -48.37
CA PRO A 5 -12.45 74.88 -49.38
C PRO A 5 -11.20 74.08 -48.91
N MET A 6 -10.61 73.31 -49.82
CA MET A 6 -9.14 73.13 -50.01
C MET A 6 -8.63 74.22 -51.01
N PRO A 7 -7.33 74.41 -51.37
CA PRO A 7 -6.08 73.66 -51.08
C PRO A 7 -4.81 74.55 -50.81
N ALA A 8 -3.65 73.92 -50.54
CA ALA A 8 -2.31 74.40 -50.99
C ALA A 8 -1.30 73.23 -51.04
N ASN A 9 -0.28 73.35 -51.90
CA ASN A 9 0.47 72.28 -52.59
C ASN A 9 2.01 72.36 -52.30
N ILE A 10 2.70 71.17 -52.24
CA ILE A 10 4.10 70.85 -52.66
C ILE A 10 5.28 71.31 -51.73
N PRO A 11 6.49 70.66 -51.60
CA PRO A 11 7.15 69.53 -52.35
C PRO A 11 7.75 68.35 -51.52
N PRO A 12 8.35 67.29 -52.16
CA PRO A 12 9.06 66.17 -51.51
C PRO A 12 10.57 66.44 -51.35
N PRO A 13 11.29 65.71 -50.45
CA PRO A 13 12.26 64.73 -50.97
C PRO A 13 12.62 63.50 -50.08
N HIS A 14 13.11 62.47 -50.78
CA HIS A 14 14.19 61.50 -50.47
C HIS A 14 14.15 60.59 -49.22
N GLY A 15 14.01 59.29 -49.50
CA GLY A 15 14.24 58.23 -48.53
C GLY A 15 15.72 57.95 -48.23
N LYS A 16 15.94 57.09 -47.23
CA LYS A 16 17.14 56.25 -47.13
C LYS A 16 16.82 54.95 -46.40
N GLN A 17 17.17 53.86 -47.07
CA GLN A 17 17.23 52.48 -46.63
C GLN A 17 17.90 52.38 -45.25
N ARG A 18 17.16 51.94 -44.21
CA ARG A 18 17.77 51.51 -42.93
C ARG A 18 17.00 50.39 -42.21
N GLY A 19 16.11 49.69 -42.90
CA GLY A 19 15.27 48.64 -42.31
C GLY A 19 15.73 47.19 -42.52
N TRP A 20 16.67 46.94 -43.42
CA TRP A 20 17.01 45.55 -43.80
C TRP A 20 18.18 44.98 -43.00
N HIS A 21 19.22 45.77 -42.73
CA HIS A 21 20.37 45.32 -41.93
C HIS A 21 20.02 45.02 -40.47
N MET A 22 19.05 45.74 -39.89
CA MET A 22 18.64 45.52 -38.49
C MET A 22 17.82 44.24 -38.33
N LYS A 23 17.00 43.88 -39.33
CA LYS A 23 16.25 42.60 -39.33
C LYS A 23 17.17 41.40 -39.55
N ILE A 24 18.17 41.53 -40.43
CA ILE A 24 19.17 40.46 -40.64
C ILE A 24 20.06 40.28 -39.40
N ALA A 25 20.46 41.37 -38.74
CA ALA A 25 21.23 41.29 -37.50
C ALA A 25 20.45 40.60 -36.37
N CYS A 26 19.14 40.89 -36.22
CA CYS A 26 18.30 40.21 -35.22
C CYS A 26 18.10 38.71 -35.54
N VAL A 27 17.93 38.33 -36.80
CA VAL A 27 17.81 36.92 -37.20
C VAL A 27 19.13 36.18 -37.02
N ALA A 28 20.26 36.81 -37.32
CA ALA A 28 21.59 36.23 -37.09
C ALA A 28 21.87 36.04 -35.58
N LEU A 29 21.51 37.03 -34.75
CA LEU A 29 21.63 36.91 -33.28
C LEU A 29 20.70 35.83 -32.71
N ALA A 30 19.48 35.69 -33.22
CA ALA A 30 18.57 34.62 -32.81
C ALA A 30 19.09 33.23 -33.21
N LEU A 31 19.66 33.09 -34.42
CA LEU A 31 20.27 31.83 -34.86
C LEU A 31 21.51 31.49 -34.03
N ILE A 32 22.36 32.47 -33.70
CA ILE A 32 23.52 32.27 -32.81
C ILE A 32 23.06 31.90 -31.40
N ALA A 33 22.00 32.51 -30.88
CA ALA A 33 21.44 32.14 -29.57
C ALA A 33 20.87 30.71 -29.58
N ILE A 34 20.24 30.28 -30.68
CA ILE A 34 19.73 28.90 -30.85
C ILE A 34 20.88 27.90 -30.96
N THR A 35 21.96 28.20 -31.69
CA THR A 35 23.14 27.31 -31.72
C THR A 35 23.86 27.26 -30.39
N LEU A 36 24.02 28.38 -29.68
CA LEU A 36 24.62 28.39 -28.35
C LEU A 36 23.74 27.66 -27.31
N TYR A 37 22.41 27.73 -27.43
CA TYR A 37 21.47 26.99 -26.59
C TYR A 37 21.46 25.49 -26.93
N ARG A 38 21.62 25.13 -28.22
CA ARG A 38 21.77 23.74 -28.64
C ARG A 38 23.13 23.16 -28.22
N ASP A 39 24.18 23.95 -28.27
CA ASP A 39 25.51 23.55 -27.80
C ASP A 39 25.55 23.48 -26.27
N SER A 40 24.83 24.34 -25.53
CA SER A 40 24.70 24.19 -24.07
C SER A 40 23.85 22.98 -23.67
N LEU A 41 22.80 22.66 -24.44
CA LEU A 41 22.03 21.43 -24.27
C LEU A 41 22.88 20.19 -24.59
N ASN A 42 23.66 20.20 -25.67
CA ASN A 42 24.58 19.11 -26.00
C ASN A 42 25.72 18.98 -24.99
N LEU A 43 26.26 20.09 -24.47
CA LEU A 43 27.25 20.08 -23.38
C LEU A 43 26.64 19.55 -22.09
N SER A 44 25.37 19.86 -21.78
CA SER A 44 24.66 19.30 -20.62
C SER A 44 24.36 17.80 -20.79
N TYR A 45 24.05 17.38 -22.02
CA TYR A 45 23.81 15.98 -22.37
C TYR A 45 25.11 15.16 -22.36
N GLU A 46 26.23 15.71 -22.83
CA GLU A 46 27.55 15.09 -22.72
C GLU A 46 28.13 15.14 -21.29
N HIS A 47 27.82 16.17 -20.48
CA HIS A 47 28.17 16.18 -19.05
C HIS A 47 27.36 15.15 -18.25
N LEU A 48 26.08 14.94 -18.58
CA LEU A 48 25.27 13.87 -17.99
C LEU A 48 25.75 12.49 -18.45
N ARG A 49 26.19 12.36 -19.71
CA ARG A 49 26.82 11.13 -20.21
C ARG A 49 28.17 10.83 -19.54
N SER A 50 28.95 11.84 -19.18
CA SER A 50 30.23 11.66 -18.48
C SER A 50 30.07 11.36 -16.99
N TYR A 51 28.97 11.79 -16.35
CA TYR A 51 28.63 11.42 -14.98
C TYR A 51 28.10 9.99 -14.84
N TYR A 52 27.47 9.44 -15.89
CA TYR A 52 27.01 8.03 -15.94
C TYR A 52 27.94 7.05 -16.67
N HIS A 53 29.02 7.53 -17.30
CA HIS A 53 30.08 6.70 -17.85
C HIS A 53 31.45 7.02 -17.25
N LYS A 54 31.61 6.79 -15.95
CA LYS A 54 32.88 6.21 -15.48
C LYS A 54 32.85 4.72 -15.78
N SER A 55 33.14 4.36 -17.04
CA SER A 55 33.75 3.06 -17.31
C SER A 55 35.05 3.00 -16.50
N PRO A 56 35.26 2.02 -15.62
CA PRO A 56 36.58 1.77 -15.09
C PRO A 56 37.43 1.33 -16.28
N THR A 57 38.30 2.22 -16.73
CA THR A 57 39.37 1.87 -17.66
C THR A 57 40.22 0.77 -17.03
N GLY A 58 40.22 -0.42 -17.62
CA GLY A 58 41.36 -1.32 -17.59
C GLY A 58 41.54 -2.24 -16.38
N GLY A 59 40.49 -2.56 -15.63
CA GLY A 59 40.49 -3.75 -14.76
C GLY A 59 39.49 -4.75 -15.32
N CYS A 60 39.90 -5.99 -15.61
CA CYS A 60 38.95 -7.06 -15.94
C CYS A 60 37.79 -7.01 -14.92
N ALA A 61 36.56 -6.79 -15.39
CA ALA A 61 35.38 -6.92 -14.53
C ALA A 61 35.48 -8.30 -13.88
N LYS A 62 35.76 -8.33 -12.57
CA LYS A 62 35.91 -9.59 -11.86
C LYS A 62 34.58 -10.32 -12.02
N ALA A 63 34.62 -11.52 -12.61
CA ALA A 63 33.45 -12.36 -12.71
C ALA A 63 32.88 -12.55 -11.29
N SER A 64 31.56 -12.45 -11.15
CA SER A 64 30.93 -12.65 -9.84
C SER A 64 31.27 -14.05 -9.32
N PRO A 65 31.61 -14.19 -8.03
CA PRO A 65 31.89 -15.50 -7.44
C PRO A 65 30.67 -16.44 -7.47
N TYR A 66 29.47 -15.92 -7.74
CA TYR A 66 28.21 -16.67 -7.80
C TYR A 66 27.71 -16.92 -9.23
N GLY A 67 28.51 -16.60 -10.26
CA GLY A 67 28.20 -16.92 -11.65
C GLY A 67 27.62 -15.74 -12.43
N ARG A 68 26.73 -16.04 -13.38
CA ARG A 68 26.11 -15.03 -14.25
C ARG A 68 24.62 -14.91 -13.93
N PHE A 69 24.14 -13.68 -13.99
CA PHE A 69 22.73 -13.33 -13.85
C PHE A 69 22.30 -12.46 -15.05
N PRO A 70 21.03 -12.53 -15.48
CA PRO A 70 20.04 -13.53 -15.07
C PRO A 70 20.46 -14.95 -15.47
N ALA A 71 19.99 -15.96 -14.74
CA ALA A 71 20.25 -17.35 -15.11
C ALA A 71 19.52 -17.69 -16.43
N PRO A 72 20.13 -18.48 -17.34
CA PRO A 72 19.45 -18.88 -18.57
C PRO A 72 18.14 -19.61 -18.25
N GLN A 73 17.06 -19.25 -18.95
CA GLN A 73 15.72 -19.85 -18.80
C GLN A 73 15.07 -19.65 -17.43
N ASP A 74 15.58 -18.74 -16.59
CA ASP A 74 14.85 -18.30 -15.40
C ASP A 74 13.65 -17.44 -15.82
N PRO A 75 12.40 -17.89 -15.60
CA PRO A 75 11.21 -17.15 -16.06
C PRO A 75 11.04 -15.79 -15.37
N PHE A 76 11.69 -15.59 -14.21
CA PHE A 76 11.65 -14.31 -13.50
C PHE A 76 12.85 -13.40 -13.82
N HIS A 77 13.81 -13.91 -14.60
CA HIS A 77 15.05 -13.22 -14.92
C HIS A 77 15.77 -12.69 -13.66
N PHE A 78 15.86 -13.45 -12.57
CA PHE A 78 16.33 -12.89 -11.30
C PHE A 78 17.75 -12.31 -11.37
N LEU A 79 17.91 -11.13 -10.77
CA LEU A 79 19.18 -10.51 -10.40
C LEU A 79 19.25 -10.40 -8.87
N PRO A 80 20.44 -10.46 -8.26
CA PRO A 80 20.61 -9.96 -6.90
C PRO A 80 20.13 -8.51 -6.81
N CYS A 81 19.22 -8.22 -5.87
CA CYS A 81 18.63 -6.89 -5.77
C CYS A 81 19.69 -5.83 -5.46
N THR A 82 19.55 -4.67 -6.11
CA THR A 82 20.27 -3.43 -5.81
C THR A 82 19.29 -2.26 -5.83
N ASN A 83 19.76 -1.04 -5.59
CA ASN A 83 18.92 0.16 -5.76
C ASN A 83 18.55 0.45 -7.23
N ALA A 84 19.14 -0.26 -8.19
CA ALA A 84 18.94 -0.06 -9.63
C ALA A 84 18.06 -1.13 -10.27
N THR A 85 17.72 -2.23 -9.58
CA THR A 85 16.98 -3.38 -10.14
C THR A 85 15.48 -3.11 -10.26
N LEU A 86 15.11 -2.21 -11.17
CA LEU A 86 13.70 -1.94 -11.56
C LEU A 86 13.40 -2.54 -12.93
N PRO A 87 12.21 -3.14 -13.15
CA PRO A 87 11.87 -3.74 -14.44
C PRO A 87 12.03 -2.75 -15.60
N PRO A 88 12.54 -3.21 -16.76
CA PRO A 88 12.68 -2.35 -17.94
C PRO A 88 11.31 -1.91 -18.44
N SER A 89 11.26 -0.73 -19.07
CA SER A 89 10.01 -0.17 -19.61
C SER A 89 9.37 -1.09 -20.65
N LEU A 90 8.04 -0.96 -20.85
CA LEU A 90 7.30 -1.74 -21.85
C LEU A 90 7.63 -1.33 -23.29
N ASP A 91 8.16 -0.13 -23.51
CA ASP A 91 8.61 0.39 -24.81
C ASP A 91 10.11 0.15 -25.08
N ASP A 92 10.83 -0.49 -24.16
CA ASP A 92 12.22 -0.88 -24.37
C ASP A 92 12.30 -1.94 -25.49
N PRO A 93 13.06 -1.70 -26.58
CA PRO A 93 13.19 -2.64 -27.68
C PRO A 93 14.10 -3.84 -27.36
N GLU A 94 14.94 -3.75 -26.32
CA GLU A 94 15.86 -4.80 -25.89
C GLU A 94 15.76 -5.06 -24.36
N PRO A 95 14.57 -5.38 -23.81
CA PRO A 95 14.32 -5.38 -22.36
C PRO A 95 15.20 -6.40 -21.61
N GLU A 96 15.42 -7.59 -22.19
CA GLU A 96 16.32 -8.59 -21.60
C GLU A 96 17.77 -8.09 -21.50
N ARG A 97 18.23 -7.34 -22.50
CA ARG A 97 19.59 -6.79 -22.54
C ARG A 97 19.74 -5.63 -21.56
N THR A 98 18.78 -4.72 -21.52
CA THR A 98 18.74 -3.62 -20.55
C THR A 98 18.75 -4.18 -19.14
N TRP A 99 17.88 -5.16 -18.86
CA TRP A 99 17.79 -5.82 -17.57
C TRP A 99 19.09 -6.53 -17.19
N ALA A 100 19.65 -7.36 -18.06
CA ALA A 100 20.93 -8.02 -17.80
C ALA A 100 22.09 -7.02 -17.58
N GLY A 101 22.01 -5.84 -18.20
CA GLY A 101 22.96 -4.73 -17.99
C GLY A 101 22.95 -4.13 -16.58
N LEU A 102 21.88 -4.35 -15.79
CA LEU A 102 21.78 -3.90 -14.40
C LEU A 102 22.52 -4.82 -13.42
N PHE A 103 23.03 -5.97 -13.87
CA PHE A 103 23.76 -6.89 -13.00
C PHE A 103 25.07 -6.28 -12.50
N ASP A 104 25.14 -6.07 -11.18
CA ASP A 104 26.39 -5.70 -10.52
C ASP A 104 27.16 -6.97 -10.11
N PRO A 105 28.38 -7.21 -10.64
CA PRO A 105 29.15 -8.40 -10.29
C PRO A 105 29.72 -8.38 -8.86
N ASN A 106 29.68 -7.24 -8.15
CA ASN A 106 30.20 -7.07 -6.80
C ASN A 106 29.16 -7.43 -5.72
N PRO A 107 29.33 -8.52 -4.96
CA PRO A 107 28.35 -8.96 -3.97
C PRO A 107 28.14 -8.00 -2.78
N GLU A 108 29.08 -7.08 -2.54
CA GLU A 108 28.95 -6.04 -1.50
C GLU A 108 27.85 -5.01 -1.82
N ASN A 109 27.44 -4.92 -3.09
CA ASN A 109 26.39 -4.01 -3.53
C ASN A 109 25.00 -4.67 -3.54
N TRP A 110 24.92 -5.96 -3.20
CA TRP A 110 23.67 -6.71 -3.20
C TRP A 110 22.93 -6.59 -1.87
N SER A 111 21.62 -6.76 -1.92
CA SER A 111 20.80 -6.81 -0.71
C SER A 111 20.74 -8.23 -0.12
N TRP A 112 21.39 -8.39 1.03
CA TRP A 112 21.38 -9.62 1.82
C TRP A 112 20.35 -9.54 2.95
N ALA A 113 19.80 -10.69 3.34
CA ALA A 113 18.99 -10.81 4.54
C ALA A 113 19.78 -10.42 5.78
N ARG A 114 19.09 -9.94 6.81
CA ARG A 114 19.77 -9.58 8.07
C ARG A 114 20.40 -10.83 8.67
N ASN A 115 21.54 -10.65 9.34
CA ASN A 115 22.20 -11.74 10.04
C ASN A 115 21.45 -12.01 11.35
N THR A 116 20.38 -12.82 11.28
CA THR A 116 19.55 -13.20 12.42
C THR A 116 20.19 -14.32 13.25
N SER A 117 19.65 -14.49 14.46
CA SER A 117 20.21 -15.20 15.62
C SER A 117 20.75 -16.63 15.37
N LYS A 118 21.69 -17.05 16.24
CA LYS A 118 22.20 -18.43 16.32
C LYS A 118 21.05 -19.44 16.48
N GLY A 119 20.80 -20.27 15.46
CA GLY A 119 19.84 -21.38 15.53
C GLY A 119 19.01 -21.61 14.27
N GLU A 120 18.89 -20.62 13.38
CA GLU A 120 18.15 -20.77 12.11
C GLU A 120 18.91 -21.62 11.09
N LYS A 121 18.17 -22.41 10.31
CA LYS A 121 18.70 -23.37 9.32
C LYS A 121 19.65 -22.72 8.32
N TYR A 122 19.34 -21.51 7.86
CA TYR A 122 20.13 -20.77 6.88
C TYR A 122 20.64 -19.40 7.39
N ALA A 123 20.84 -19.26 8.71
CA ALA A 123 21.28 -18.00 9.34
C ALA A 123 22.44 -17.32 8.58
N GLY A 124 22.27 -16.04 8.26
CA GLY A 124 23.30 -15.21 7.60
C GLY A 124 23.55 -15.50 6.12
N ARG A 125 22.66 -16.23 5.44
CA ARG A 125 22.81 -16.59 4.00
C ARG A 125 21.78 -16.00 3.08
N GLY A 126 20.62 -15.59 3.60
CA GLY A 126 19.49 -15.16 2.80
C GLY A 126 19.87 -14.01 1.86
N ILE A 127 19.32 -14.03 0.65
CA ILE A 127 19.55 -12.99 -0.35
C ILE A 127 18.23 -12.57 -0.98
N TYR A 128 18.08 -11.28 -1.26
CA TYR A 128 16.96 -10.76 -2.03
C TYR A 128 17.28 -10.79 -3.53
N LEU A 129 16.39 -11.40 -4.30
CA LEU A 129 16.43 -11.48 -5.75
C LEU A 129 15.28 -10.67 -6.33
N CYS A 130 15.59 -9.78 -7.27
CA CYS A 130 14.64 -8.90 -7.95
C CYS A 130 14.50 -9.39 -9.39
N GLY A 131 13.28 -9.39 -9.91
CA GLY A 131 12.95 -9.93 -11.21
C GLY A 131 11.65 -9.38 -11.76
N TYR A 132 11.24 -9.88 -12.91
CA TYR A 132 9.91 -9.61 -13.46
C TYR A 132 9.37 -10.81 -14.23
N LEU A 133 8.05 -10.88 -14.37
CA LEU A 133 7.34 -11.86 -15.19
C LEU A 133 6.42 -11.14 -16.16
N ASP A 134 6.59 -11.39 -17.46
CA ASP A 134 5.70 -10.87 -18.48
C ASP A 134 4.48 -11.79 -18.63
N VAL A 135 3.29 -11.20 -18.52
CA VAL A 135 2.01 -11.89 -18.64
C VAL A 135 1.11 -11.19 -19.67
N PRO A 136 0.14 -11.88 -20.28
CA PRO A 136 -0.84 -11.23 -21.14
C PRO A 136 -1.57 -10.09 -20.42
N LEU A 137 -1.69 -8.94 -21.08
CA LEU A 137 -2.55 -7.87 -20.57
C LEU A 137 -4.01 -8.35 -20.56
N ASN A 138 -4.42 -9.03 -21.64
CA ASN A 138 -5.76 -9.56 -21.84
C ASN A 138 -5.76 -11.09 -22.03
N TYR A 139 -6.01 -11.85 -20.97
CA TYR A 139 -6.15 -13.32 -21.06
C TYR A 139 -7.37 -13.79 -21.85
N ALA A 140 -8.41 -12.96 -21.97
CA ALA A 140 -9.64 -13.29 -22.69
C ALA A 140 -9.49 -13.15 -24.22
N ASN A 141 -8.41 -12.50 -24.69
CA ASN A 141 -8.14 -12.33 -26.11
C ASN A 141 -6.67 -12.62 -26.46
N GLN A 142 -6.40 -13.83 -26.95
CA GLN A 142 -5.06 -14.24 -27.39
C GLN A 142 -4.53 -13.45 -28.59
N SER A 143 -5.37 -12.70 -29.31
CA SER A 143 -4.89 -11.82 -30.39
C SER A 143 -4.33 -10.50 -29.88
N ASP A 144 -4.57 -10.15 -28.61
CA ASP A 144 -4.00 -8.96 -27.98
C ASP A 144 -2.55 -9.28 -27.57
N SER A 145 -1.59 -8.63 -28.24
CA SER A 145 -0.16 -8.86 -28.00
C SER A 145 0.40 -8.01 -26.85
N ARG A 146 -0.43 -7.18 -26.21
CA ARG A 146 0.01 -6.34 -25.09
C ARG A 146 0.27 -7.20 -23.86
N ILE A 147 1.26 -6.78 -23.08
CA ILE A 147 1.65 -7.46 -21.84
C ILE A 147 1.46 -6.55 -20.63
N ALA A 148 1.30 -7.16 -19.47
CA ALA A 148 1.66 -6.55 -18.21
C ALA A 148 2.99 -7.17 -17.76
N ARG A 149 3.91 -6.35 -17.24
CA ARG A 149 5.18 -6.81 -16.67
C ARG A 149 5.10 -6.75 -15.16
N LEU A 150 5.01 -7.91 -14.52
CA LEU A 150 4.84 -8.02 -13.08
C LEU A 150 6.21 -7.96 -12.40
N ALA A 151 6.43 -6.99 -11.52
CA ALA A 151 7.62 -6.95 -10.69
C ALA A 151 7.53 -8.02 -9.59
N VAL A 152 8.61 -8.77 -9.39
CA VAL A 152 8.72 -9.77 -8.31
C VAL A 152 9.94 -9.53 -7.46
N THR A 153 9.84 -9.87 -6.18
CA THR A 153 10.98 -9.92 -5.26
C THR A 153 10.92 -11.21 -4.48
N LYS A 154 12.06 -11.87 -4.36
CA LYS A 154 12.19 -13.16 -3.68
C LYS A 154 13.28 -13.11 -2.62
N LEU A 155 12.94 -13.43 -1.38
CA LEU A 155 13.93 -13.84 -0.38
C LEU A 155 14.26 -15.31 -0.61
N ARG A 156 15.50 -15.58 -1.01
CA ARG A 156 16.03 -16.95 -1.10
C ARG A 156 16.78 -17.30 0.17
N VAL A 157 16.20 -18.15 1.01
CA VAL A 157 16.74 -18.45 2.35
C VAL A 157 18.09 -19.17 2.29
N SER A 158 18.28 -20.05 1.29
CA SER A 158 19.51 -20.84 1.14
C SER A 158 20.74 -20.04 0.69
N GLY A 159 20.59 -18.76 0.33
CA GLY A 159 21.61 -17.99 -0.36
C GLY A 159 21.96 -18.52 -1.75
N LEU A 160 23.16 -18.20 -2.23
CA LEU A 160 23.69 -18.59 -3.55
C LEU A 160 24.87 -19.56 -3.43
N SER A 161 25.06 -20.42 -4.44
CA SER A 161 26.25 -21.28 -4.55
C SER A 161 27.39 -20.53 -5.23
N ARG A 162 28.62 -20.61 -4.69
CA ARG A 162 29.80 -20.07 -5.40
C ARG A 162 30.25 -21.03 -6.49
N VAL A 163 30.76 -20.49 -7.60
CA VAL A 163 31.22 -21.25 -8.77
C VAL A 163 32.53 -22.00 -8.49
N ASP A 164 33.38 -21.43 -7.64
CA ASP A 164 34.72 -21.94 -7.31
C ASP A 164 34.75 -22.91 -6.11
N SER A 165 33.65 -23.02 -5.37
CA SER A 165 33.53 -23.94 -4.24
C SER A 165 32.88 -25.24 -4.67
N SER A 166 33.47 -26.39 -4.34
CA SER A 166 32.71 -27.64 -4.28
C SER A 166 31.52 -27.42 -3.34
N PRO A 167 30.30 -27.94 -3.63
CA PRO A 167 29.16 -27.80 -2.72
C PRO A 167 29.49 -28.47 -1.39
N GLN A 168 30.03 -27.70 -0.46
CA GLN A 168 30.31 -28.18 0.88
C GLN A 168 29.06 -27.94 1.68
N ALA A 169 28.42 -29.03 2.08
CA ALA A 169 27.32 -28.96 3.02
C ALA A 169 27.84 -28.36 4.33
N GLN A 170 27.32 -27.20 4.69
CA GLN A 170 27.61 -26.61 5.99
C GLN A 170 26.38 -26.90 6.86
N HIS A 171 26.55 -27.72 7.90
CA HIS A 171 25.46 -28.29 8.70
C HIS A 171 24.43 -29.12 7.89
N GLY A 172 24.88 -29.83 6.85
CA GLY A 172 24.01 -30.68 6.02
C GLY A 172 23.20 -29.93 4.95
N LEU A 173 23.49 -28.63 4.74
CA LEU A 173 22.75 -27.76 3.84
C LEU A 173 23.64 -27.18 2.74
N TYR A 174 23.14 -27.24 1.50
CA TYR A 174 23.84 -26.74 0.32
C TYR A 174 23.40 -25.31 0.00
N PRO A 175 24.31 -24.32 -0.04
CA PRO A 175 23.98 -22.98 -0.52
C PRO A 175 23.41 -23.04 -1.94
N GLY A 176 22.41 -22.22 -2.24
CA GLY A 176 21.77 -22.19 -3.55
C GLY A 176 20.91 -23.42 -3.90
N SER A 177 20.52 -24.23 -2.91
CA SER A 177 19.47 -25.25 -3.13
C SER A 177 18.11 -24.59 -3.40
N LYS A 178 17.24 -25.21 -4.22
CA LYS A 178 15.82 -24.80 -4.27
C LYS A 178 15.17 -25.19 -2.94
N SER A 179 14.42 -24.26 -2.34
CA SER A 179 13.58 -24.59 -1.17
C SER A 179 12.50 -25.61 -1.58
N LYS A 180 11.93 -26.34 -0.60
CA LYS A 180 10.90 -27.33 -0.89
C LYS A 180 9.63 -26.69 -1.47
N ARG A 181 9.30 -25.49 -1.01
CA ARG A 181 8.16 -24.66 -1.40
C ARG A 181 8.55 -23.18 -1.30
N THR A 182 7.88 -22.34 -2.05
CA THR A 182 7.98 -20.88 -1.99
C THR A 182 6.68 -20.32 -1.43
N ILE A 183 6.73 -19.58 -0.32
CA ILE A 183 5.57 -18.89 0.24
C ILE A 183 5.33 -17.63 -0.59
N VAL A 184 4.26 -17.62 -1.38
CA VAL A 184 3.84 -16.44 -2.15
C VAL A 184 3.05 -15.50 -1.23
N ILE A 185 3.44 -14.23 -1.16
CA ILE A 185 2.84 -13.24 -0.24
C ILE A 185 2.24 -12.05 -0.97
N GLU A 186 1.13 -11.54 -0.44
CA GLU A 186 0.45 -10.33 -0.93
C GLU A 186 -0.18 -9.58 0.25
N PRO A 187 0.13 -8.29 0.45
CA PRO A 187 -0.33 -7.51 1.61
C PRO A 187 -1.79 -7.03 1.53
N GLY A 188 -2.40 -7.00 0.35
CA GLY A 188 -3.75 -6.52 0.10
C GLY A 188 -3.81 -5.05 -0.33
N GLY A 189 -4.73 -4.29 0.27
CA GLY A 189 -5.10 -2.95 -0.18
C GLY A 189 -6.56 -2.89 -0.61
N PRO A 190 -6.91 -3.09 -1.91
CA PRO A 190 -6.06 -3.36 -3.08
C PRO A 190 -5.09 -2.21 -3.42
N GLY A 191 -4.05 -2.52 -4.19
CA GLY A 191 -3.00 -1.56 -4.57
C GLY A 191 -1.72 -1.65 -3.73
N GLY A 192 -1.67 -2.56 -2.75
CA GLY A 192 -0.48 -2.82 -1.95
C GLY A 192 0.64 -3.49 -2.76
N SER A 193 1.88 -3.07 -2.51
CA SER A 193 3.06 -3.62 -3.19
C SER A 193 3.57 -4.88 -2.49
N GLY A 194 3.44 -6.04 -3.15
CA GLY A 194 3.99 -7.30 -2.64
C GLY A 194 5.52 -7.34 -2.70
N THR A 195 6.17 -6.62 -3.64
CA THR A 195 7.64 -6.48 -3.62
C THR A 195 8.11 -5.72 -2.39
N SER A 196 7.47 -4.60 -2.05
CA SER A 196 7.69 -3.87 -0.79
C SER A 196 7.39 -4.74 0.44
N TYR A 197 6.38 -5.61 0.36
CA TYR A 197 6.05 -6.51 1.46
C TYR A 197 7.16 -7.53 1.75
N VAL A 198 7.82 -8.06 0.72
CA VAL A 198 8.99 -8.94 0.87
C VAL A 198 10.11 -8.26 1.64
N TRP A 199 10.46 -7.03 1.28
CA TRP A 199 11.53 -6.27 1.96
C TRP A 199 11.31 -6.09 3.46
N ARG A 200 10.04 -6.02 3.89
CA ARG A 200 9.67 -5.74 5.28
C ARG A 200 9.44 -7.00 6.09
N ALA A 201 8.82 -8.01 5.48
CA ALA A 201 8.22 -9.12 6.22
C ALA A 201 8.75 -10.51 5.81
N ALA A 202 9.52 -10.66 4.72
CA ALA A 202 9.87 -12.00 4.24
C ALA A 202 10.67 -12.83 5.25
N GLU A 203 11.64 -12.22 5.93
CA GLU A 203 12.43 -12.88 6.98
C GLU A 203 11.55 -13.30 8.16
N GLU A 204 10.63 -12.44 8.60
CA GLU A 204 9.67 -12.77 9.64
C GLU A 204 8.73 -13.89 9.20
N ILE A 205 8.17 -13.80 8.00
CA ILE A 205 7.20 -14.76 7.46
C ILE A 205 7.84 -16.15 7.32
N THR A 206 9.03 -16.26 6.74
CA THR A 206 9.70 -17.56 6.62
C THR A 206 10.01 -18.16 7.99
N ASN A 207 10.43 -17.35 8.96
CA ASN A 207 10.68 -17.80 10.33
C ASN A 207 9.39 -18.21 11.06
N ARG A 208 8.34 -17.37 10.98
CA ARG A 208 7.05 -17.58 11.62
C ARG A 208 6.32 -18.80 11.07
N LEU A 209 6.33 -18.99 9.75
CA LEU A 209 5.50 -19.99 9.07
C LEU A 209 6.26 -21.24 8.64
N SER A 210 7.60 -21.20 8.58
CA SER A 210 8.39 -22.32 8.07
C SER A 210 9.73 -22.55 8.77
N ASP A 211 10.00 -21.92 9.92
CA ASP A 211 11.30 -22.02 10.61
C ASP A 211 12.50 -21.66 9.71
N GLY A 212 12.29 -20.73 8.77
CA GLY A 212 13.31 -20.30 7.82
C GLY A 212 13.58 -21.30 6.69
N GLU A 213 12.73 -22.32 6.49
CA GLU A 213 12.97 -23.37 5.50
C GLU A 213 12.54 -23.00 4.08
N PHE A 214 11.51 -22.17 3.92
CA PHE A 214 10.92 -21.86 2.63
C PHE A 214 11.34 -20.49 2.14
N ASP A 215 11.56 -20.39 0.82
CA ASP A 215 11.74 -19.08 0.19
C ASP A 215 10.43 -18.29 0.29
N VAL A 216 10.53 -16.96 0.21
CA VAL A 216 9.35 -16.07 0.19
C VAL A 216 9.40 -15.24 -1.06
N LEU A 217 8.30 -15.19 -1.82
CA LEU A 217 8.17 -14.40 -3.04
C LEU A 217 6.93 -13.51 -2.94
N GLY A 218 7.08 -12.24 -3.24
CA GLY A 218 5.98 -11.31 -3.40
C GLY A 218 6.04 -10.68 -4.78
N TRP A 219 4.88 -10.25 -5.27
CA TRP A 219 4.77 -9.56 -6.54
C TRP A 219 3.96 -8.29 -6.38
N ASP A 220 4.22 -7.31 -7.22
CA ASP A 220 3.30 -6.20 -7.37
C ASP A 220 2.22 -6.62 -8.37
N PRO A 221 0.93 -6.65 -8.02
CA PRO A 221 -0.13 -6.91 -8.99
C PRO A 221 -0.05 -5.98 -10.21
N ARG A 222 -0.63 -6.39 -11.33
CA ARG A 222 -0.73 -5.55 -12.54
C ARG A 222 -1.20 -4.13 -12.19
N GLY A 223 -0.48 -3.11 -12.67
CA GLY A 223 -0.77 -1.71 -12.34
C GLY A 223 -0.14 -1.17 -11.05
N VAL A 224 0.32 -2.03 -10.13
CA VAL A 224 0.80 -1.63 -8.81
C VAL A 224 2.29 -1.31 -8.84
N ASN A 225 2.68 -0.18 -8.24
CA ASN A 225 4.05 0.15 -7.90
C ASN A 225 5.07 -0.13 -9.03
N ALA A 226 5.89 -1.18 -8.95
CA ALA A 226 6.96 -1.48 -9.92
C ALA A 226 6.49 -2.31 -11.12
N SER A 227 5.28 -2.87 -11.08
CA SER A 227 4.68 -3.54 -12.23
C SER A 227 4.24 -2.54 -13.29
N LEU A 228 4.38 -2.92 -14.56
CA LEU A 228 4.11 -2.05 -15.70
C LEU A 228 2.92 -2.54 -16.54
N PRO A 229 2.09 -1.62 -17.06
CA PRO A 229 2.13 -0.17 -16.81
C PRO A 229 1.73 0.16 -15.36
N ALA A 230 2.48 1.01 -14.67
CA ALA A 230 2.13 1.45 -13.31
C ALA A 230 1.04 2.54 -13.40
N ILE A 231 -0.09 2.34 -12.73
CA ILE A 231 -1.24 3.25 -12.80
C ILE A 231 -1.10 4.34 -11.75
N ALA A 232 -0.98 5.57 -12.21
CA ALA A 232 -1.03 6.77 -11.39
C ALA A 232 -1.73 7.87 -12.18
N CYS A 233 -2.88 8.32 -11.71
CA CYS A 233 -3.71 9.28 -12.45
C CYS A 233 -3.40 10.73 -12.08
N TYR A 234 -2.48 10.93 -11.13
CA TYR A 234 -1.82 12.20 -10.86
C TYR A 234 -0.40 12.17 -11.44
N PRO A 235 0.05 13.25 -12.10
CA PRO A 235 1.41 13.31 -12.63
C PRO A 235 2.47 13.42 -11.51
N TYR A 236 2.12 14.02 -10.38
CA TYR A 236 3.00 14.17 -9.21
C TYR A 236 2.24 14.02 -7.89
N ASN A 237 2.94 13.58 -6.84
CA ASN A 237 2.38 13.47 -5.48
C ASN A 237 1.85 14.82 -4.96
N ALA A 238 2.50 15.94 -5.30
CA ALA A 238 2.02 17.27 -4.89
C ALA A 238 0.66 17.66 -5.49
N ASP A 239 0.31 17.16 -6.69
CA ASP A 239 -1.01 17.40 -7.29
C ASP A 239 -2.10 16.63 -6.54
N ARG A 240 -1.75 15.45 -6.03
CA ARG A 240 -2.61 14.64 -5.17
C ARG A 240 -2.79 15.28 -3.80
N ASP A 241 -1.73 15.78 -3.18
CA ASP A 241 -1.81 16.49 -1.89
C ASP A 241 -2.72 17.72 -1.99
N ARG A 242 -2.62 18.49 -3.09
CA ARG A 242 -3.55 19.60 -3.35
C ARG A 242 -5.01 19.12 -3.40
N TRP A 243 -5.25 17.94 -3.95
CA TRP A 243 -6.58 17.34 -4.09
C TRP A 243 -7.13 16.81 -2.77
N SER A 244 -6.29 16.21 -1.91
CA SER A 244 -6.70 15.69 -0.59
C SER A 244 -7.21 16.81 0.32
N LEU A 245 -6.61 18.00 0.25
CA LEU A 245 -7.07 19.19 0.99
C LEU A 245 -8.52 19.60 0.68
N LEU A 246 -9.05 19.23 -0.49
CA LEU A 246 -10.42 19.53 -0.91
C LEU A 246 -11.41 18.39 -0.57
N THR A 247 -10.91 17.18 -0.29
CA THR A 247 -11.73 15.95 -0.12
C THR A 247 -11.78 15.42 1.31
N GLY A 248 -11.10 16.06 2.26
CA GLY A 248 -10.93 15.56 3.63
C GLY A 248 -12.03 15.92 4.64
N GLN A 249 -13.19 16.44 4.24
CA GLN A 249 -14.26 16.76 5.20
C GLN A 249 -15.12 15.52 5.50
N TYR A 250 -15.27 15.16 6.76
CA TYR A 250 -16.17 14.08 7.16
C TYR A 250 -17.60 14.60 7.35
N PHE A 251 -18.58 13.69 7.33
CA PHE A 251 -20.01 14.03 7.39
C PHE A 251 -20.33 14.98 8.55
N GLU A 252 -19.71 14.73 9.70
CA GLU A 252 -19.91 15.46 10.96
C GLU A 252 -19.49 16.93 10.91
N VAL A 253 -18.54 17.29 10.03
CA VAL A 253 -18.04 18.66 9.87
C VAL A 253 -18.60 19.36 8.64
N SER A 254 -19.46 18.68 7.87
CA SER A 254 -20.05 19.24 6.68
C SER A 254 -21.23 20.16 6.99
N GLY A 255 -21.14 21.43 6.59
CA GLY A 255 -22.27 22.36 6.68
C GLY A 255 -23.39 22.06 5.67
N SER A 256 -23.10 21.27 4.63
CA SER A 256 -24.03 20.76 3.64
C SER A 256 -23.46 19.46 3.05
N PRO A 257 -23.81 18.28 3.61
CA PRO A 257 -23.33 16.99 3.11
C PRO A 257 -23.62 16.78 1.62
N GLU A 258 -24.81 17.18 1.15
CA GLU A 258 -25.18 17.15 -0.27
C GLU A 258 -24.20 17.92 -1.14
N ALA A 259 -23.96 19.21 -0.85
CA ALA A 259 -23.05 20.05 -1.64
C ALA A 259 -21.61 19.54 -1.58
N GLN A 260 -21.21 18.95 -0.46
CA GLN A 260 -19.90 18.32 -0.36
C GLN A 260 -19.81 17.08 -1.25
N LEU A 261 -20.83 16.22 -1.24
CA LEU A 261 -20.86 15.04 -2.11
C LEU A 261 -20.84 15.43 -3.59
N GLU A 262 -21.53 16.49 -3.99
CA GLU A 262 -21.46 17.01 -5.38
C GLU A 262 -20.03 17.38 -5.79
N VAL A 263 -19.24 17.98 -4.88
CA VAL A 263 -17.83 18.29 -5.13
C VAL A 263 -17.01 17.00 -5.22
N VAL A 264 -17.19 16.07 -4.28
CA VAL A 264 -16.46 14.78 -4.29
C VAL A 264 -16.81 13.95 -5.53
N ASP A 265 -18.06 14.04 -6.02
CA ASP A 265 -18.54 13.37 -7.23
C ASP A 265 -17.80 13.88 -8.47
N ALA A 266 -17.83 15.19 -8.69
CA ALA A 266 -17.10 15.83 -9.79
C ALA A 266 -15.59 15.56 -9.71
N MET A 267 -15.05 15.42 -8.49
CA MET A 267 -13.66 15.06 -8.28
C MET A 267 -13.36 13.60 -8.64
N ALA A 268 -14.25 12.66 -8.28
CA ALA A 268 -14.13 11.26 -8.66
C ALA A 268 -14.20 11.08 -10.18
N ASP A 269 -15.14 11.76 -10.85
CA ASP A 269 -15.24 11.83 -12.31
C ASP A 269 -13.92 12.33 -12.94
N ALA A 270 -13.36 13.43 -12.41
CA ALA A 270 -12.10 13.99 -12.91
C ALA A 270 -10.91 13.03 -12.75
N VAL A 271 -10.84 12.28 -11.63
CA VAL A 271 -9.78 11.27 -11.41
C VAL A 271 -9.91 10.13 -12.42
N PHE A 272 -11.11 9.59 -12.63
CA PHE A 272 -11.31 8.50 -13.59
C PHE A 272 -11.07 8.96 -15.03
N ARG A 273 -11.46 10.19 -15.37
CA ARG A 273 -11.07 10.80 -16.64
C ARG A 273 -9.57 10.85 -16.83
N ALA A 274 -8.83 11.31 -15.82
CA ALA A 274 -7.37 11.37 -15.89
C ALA A 274 -6.77 9.97 -16.12
N CYS A 275 -7.25 8.96 -15.39
CA CYS A 275 -6.84 7.58 -15.60
C CYS A 275 -7.13 7.10 -17.03
N TRP A 276 -8.31 7.42 -17.58
CA TRP A 276 -8.71 7.05 -18.93
C TRP A 276 -7.83 7.73 -20.00
N GLU A 277 -7.60 9.03 -19.89
CA GLU A 277 -6.79 9.80 -20.85
C GLU A 277 -5.33 9.31 -20.86
N GLN A 278 -4.82 8.84 -19.72
CA GLN A 278 -3.44 8.39 -19.58
C GLN A 278 -3.24 6.91 -19.96
N TYR A 279 -4.22 6.04 -19.67
CA TYR A 279 -4.06 4.58 -19.77
C TYR A 279 -5.08 3.89 -20.69
N GLY A 280 -6.05 4.61 -21.23
CA GLY A 280 -7.07 4.08 -22.12
C GLY A 280 -7.83 2.91 -21.50
N ASP A 281 -7.92 1.80 -22.22
CA ASP A 281 -8.70 0.62 -21.86
C ASP A 281 -8.12 -0.20 -20.69
N LEU A 282 -7.00 0.21 -20.10
CA LEU A 282 -6.31 -0.54 -19.04
C LEU A 282 -7.20 -0.89 -17.83
N GLY A 283 -8.14 -0.01 -17.45
CA GLY A 283 -9.07 -0.23 -16.34
C GLY A 283 -9.93 -1.49 -16.50
N ARG A 284 -10.07 -2.02 -17.72
CA ARG A 284 -10.79 -3.28 -17.98
C ARG A 284 -10.04 -4.53 -17.52
N PHE A 285 -8.73 -4.42 -17.26
CA PHE A 285 -7.86 -5.57 -17.03
C PHE A 285 -7.31 -5.66 -15.61
N VAL A 286 -7.83 -4.86 -14.67
CA VAL A 286 -7.33 -4.79 -13.28
C VAL A 286 -8.17 -5.53 -12.24
N SER A 287 -9.23 -6.25 -12.66
CA SER A 287 -10.09 -7.00 -11.73
C SER A 287 -9.32 -8.05 -10.92
N THR A 288 -9.86 -8.44 -9.76
CA THR A 288 -9.30 -9.53 -8.93
C THR A 288 -9.15 -10.83 -9.73
N ALA A 289 -10.08 -11.13 -10.63
CA ALA A 289 -10.03 -12.34 -11.47
C ALA A 289 -8.78 -12.36 -12.37
N PHE A 290 -8.41 -11.22 -12.95
CA PHE A 290 -7.19 -11.10 -13.75
C PHE A 290 -5.93 -11.22 -12.90
N VAL A 291 -5.92 -10.65 -11.69
CA VAL A 291 -4.81 -10.84 -10.73
C VAL A 291 -4.68 -12.31 -10.30
N ALA A 292 -5.80 -13.05 -10.17
CA ALA A 292 -5.76 -14.49 -9.90
C ALA A 292 -5.15 -15.29 -11.06
N ARG A 293 -5.34 -14.87 -12.32
CA ARG A 293 -4.64 -15.47 -13.48
C ARG A 293 -3.14 -15.21 -13.42
N ASP A 294 -2.75 -14.00 -13.03
CA ASP A 294 -1.33 -13.65 -12.84
C ASP A 294 -0.69 -14.51 -11.75
N LEU A 295 -1.39 -14.75 -10.64
CA LEU A 295 -0.93 -15.63 -9.57
C LEU A 295 -0.73 -17.07 -10.06
N GLU A 296 -1.56 -17.55 -10.99
CA GLU A 296 -1.37 -18.84 -11.64
C GLU A 296 -0.13 -18.89 -12.52
N GLU A 297 0.16 -17.84 -13.28
CA GLU A 297 1.40 -17.74 -14.07
C GLU A 297 2.64 -17.64 -13.16
N ILE A 298 2.54 -16.92 -12.04
CA ILE A 298 3.60 -16.87 -11.01
C ILE A 298 3.85 -18.27 -10.44
N ARG A 299 2.80 -19.03 -10.08
CA ARG A 299 2.95 -20.41 -9.59
C ARG A 299 3.66 -21.30 -10.61
N LYS A 300 3.26 -21.23 -11.88
CA LYS A 300 3.89 -21.97 -12.98
C LYS A 300 5.37 -21.58 -13.15
N ALA A 301 5.68 -20.29 -13.09
CA ALA A 301 7.05 -19.77 -13.20
C ALA A 301 7.94 -20.19 -12.01
N ILE A 302 7.40 -20.31 -10.80
CA ILE A 302 8.11 -20.90 -9.65
C ILE A 302 8.42 -22.40 -9.89
N GLY A 303 7.64 -23.06 -10.74
CA GLY A 303 7.77 -24.48 -11.04
C GLY A 303 7.38 -25.35 -9.84
N GLU A 304 6.26 -25.02 -9.21
CA GLU A 304 5.63 -25.79 -8.12
C GLU A 304 4.21 -26.20 -8.55
N ASP A 305 3.82 -27.46 -8.34
CA ASP A 305 2.52 -27.99 -8.78
C ASP A 305 1.32 -27.35 -8.07
N GLU A 306 1.54 -26.82 -6.86
CA GLU A 306 0.51 -26.25 -6.01
C GLU A 306 0.99 -24.95 -5.38
N LEU A 307 0.12 -23.97 -5.27
CA LEU A 307 0.40 -22.71 -4.60
C LEU A 307 0.59 -22.92 -3.09
N THR A 308 1.69 -22.38 -2.56
CA THR A 308 1.87 -22.13 -1.13
C THR A 308 1.78 -20.62 -0.93
N GLY A 309 0.84 -20.14 -0.14
CA GLY A 309 0.52 -18.72 -0.07
C GLY A 309 0.19 -18.23 1.34
N TYR A 310 0.55 -16.98 1.62
CA TYR A 310 0.11 -16.23 2.79
C TYR A 310 -0.37 -14.86 2.31
N LEU A 311 -1.69 -14.71 2.20
CA LEU A 311 -2.32 -13.55 1.59
C LEU A 311 -3.12 -12.80 2.66
N VAL A 312 -2.97 -11.48 2.70
CA VAL A 312 -3.49 -10.64 3.78
C VAL A 312 -4.53 -9.67 3.26
N SER A 313 -5.57 -9.38 4.05
CA SER A 313 -6.56 -8.33 3.72
C SER A 313 -7.23 -8.58 2.36
N TYR A 314 -7.27 -7.60 1.45
CA TYR A 314 -7.69 -7.80 0.05
C TYR A 314 -6.95 -8.94 -0.68
N GLY A 315 -5.72 -9.27 -0.28
CA GLY A 315 -5.02 -10.47 -0.76
C GLY A 315 -5.79 -11.75 -0.46
N THR A 316 -6.57 -11.78 0.61
CA THR A 316 -7.52 -12.88 0.87
C THR A 316 -8.60 -12.97 -0.19
N GLY A 317 -8.99 -11.86 -0.80
CA GLY A 317 -9.91 -11.82 -1.93
C GLY A 317 -9.31 -12.35 -3.23
N ILE A 318 -8.03 -12.04 -3.48
CA ILE A 318 -7.23 -12.71 -4.53
C ILE A 318 -7.20 -14.22 -4.28
N GLY A 319 -6.92 -14.64 -3.05
CA GLY A 319 -6.85 -16.05 -2.65
C GLY A 319 -8.17 -16.80 -2.80
N GLN A 320 -9.28 -16.20 -2.39
CA GLN A 320 -10.63 -16.72 -2.58
C GLN A 320 -10.95 -16.94 -4.06
N THR A 321 -10.64 -15.94 -4.89
CA THR A 321 -10.87 -15.98 -6.33
C THR A 321 -9.98 -17.04 -7.00
N TYR A 322 -8.69 -17.05 -6.68
CA TYR A 322 -7.71 -18.02 -7.17
C TYR A 322 -8.12 -19.46 -6.84
N ALA A 323 -8.47 -19.73 -5.58
CA ALA A 323 -8.81 -21.07 -5.13
C ALA A 323 -10.01 -21.64 -5.90
N ASN A 324 -10.98 -20.80 -6.26
CA ASN A 324 -12.16 -21.26 -6.99
C ASN A 324 -12.00 -21.24 -8.52
N MET A 325 -11.10 -20.40 -9.07
CA MET A 325 -10.73 -20.46 -10.50
C MET A 325 -9.77 -21.62 -10.82
N TYR A 326 -8.91 -21.99 -9.86
CA TYR A 326 -7.86 -23.00 -10.01
C TYR A 326 -7.85 -24.01 -8.84
N PRO A 327 -8.94 -24.75 -8.60
CA PRO A 327 -9.09 -25.62 -7.43
C PRO A 327 -8.03 -26.72 -7.33
N ASP A 328 -7.49 -27.18 -8.47
CA ASP A 328 -6.45 -28.21 -8.54
C ASP A 328 -5.03 -27.67 -8.26
N SER A 329 -4.86 -26.35 -8.31
CA SER A 329 -3.58 -25.68 -8.06
C SER A 329 -3.44 -25.22 -6.60
N VAL A 330 -4.45 -25.43 -5.75
CA VAL A 330 -4.40 -25.03 -4.34
C VAL A 330 -3.56 -26.01 -3.52
N GLY A 331 -2.52 -25.51 -2.86
CA GLY A 331 -1.66 -26.26 -1.94
C GLY A 331 -1.88 -25.87 -0.49
N ARG A 332 -1.06 -24.95 0.01
CA ARG A 332 -1.05 -24.51 1.40
C ARG A 332 -1.25 -23.01 1.44
N VAL A 333 -2.50 -22.57 1.49
CA VAL A 333 -2.88 -21.17 1.36
C VAL A 333 -3.51 -20.70 2.67
N ILE A 334 -2.89 -19.70 3.28
CA ILE A 334 -3.41 -18.97 4.44
C ILE A 334 -4.03 -17.67 3.93
N LEU A 335 -5.25 -17.40 4.37
CA LEU A 335 -5.98 -16.15 4.16
C LEU A 335 -6.13 -15.46 5.53
N ASP A 336 -5.38 -14.38 5.77
CA ASP A 336 -5.26 -13.71 7.08
C ASP A 336 -5.83 -12.29 7.03
N GLY A 337 -6.66 -11.88 8.00
CA GLY A 337 -7.53 -10.71 7.85
C GLY A 337 -8.56 -10.96 6.74
N THR A 338 -9.42 -11.94 6.96
CA THR A 338 -10.28 -12.52 5.91
C THR A 338 -11.39 -11.57 5.43
N GLU A 339 -11.39 -11.25 4.14
CA GLU A 339 -12.51 -10.62 3.43
C GLU A 339 -13.59 -11.63 3.03
N TYR A 340 -14.77 -11.15 2.67
CA TYR A 340 -15.83 -11.96 2.06
C TYR A 340 -16.22 -11.40 0.69
N VAL A 341 -15.52 -11.84 -0.36
CA VAL A 341 -15.58 -11.19 -1.69
C VAL A 341 -16.95 -11.26 -2.38
N ARG A 342 -17.85 -12.15 -1.93
CA ARG A 342 -19.22 -12.19 -2.48
C ARG A 342 -19.95 -10.87 -2.23
N ASP A 343 -19.78 -10.26 -1.05
CA ASP A 343 -20.41 -8.98 -0.75
C ASP A 343 -19.78 -7.83 -1.55
N HIS A 344 -18.50 -7.94 -1.91
CA HIS A 344 -17.76 -6.91 -2.66
C HIS A 344 -18.24 -6.75 -4.10
N ARG A 345 -19.05 -7.70 -4.59
CA ARG A 345 -19.74 -7.63 -5.89
C ARG A 345 -20.85 -6.57 -5.91
N LEU A 346 -21.25 -6.03 -4.76
CA LEU A 346 -22.22 -4.95 -4.64
C LEU A 346 -21.51 -3.60 -4.67
N ILE A 347 -22.13 -2.56 -5.24
CA ILE A 347 -21.50 -1.26 -5.58
C ILE A 347 -20.81 -0.53 -4.40
N ALA A 348 -21.23 -0.79 -3.16
CA ALA A 348 -20.56 -0.28 -1.97
C ALA A 348 -20.19 -1.39 -0.95
N GLY A 349 -20.23 -2.64 -1.42
CA GLY A 349 -19.93 -3.88 -0.70
C GLY A 349 -18.65 -3.80 0.09
N PHE A 350 -17.57 -3.45 -0.62
CA PHE A 350 -16.23 -3.30 -0.05
C PHE A 350 -16.17 -2.29 1.12
N GLY A 351 -17.06 -1.30 1.15
CA GLY A 351 -17.13 -0.29 2.19
C GLY A 351 -17.82 -0.82 3.46
N TRP A 352 -19.09 -1.23 3.37
CA TRP A 352 -19.88 -1.57 4.56
C TRP A 352 -19.46 -2.90 5.22
N THR A 353 -18.79 -3.80 4.50
CA THR A 353 -18.28 -5.07 5.04
C THR A 353 -17.13 -4.87 6.04
N ALA A 354 -16.55 -3.67 6.09
CA ALA A 354 -15.47 -3.29 7.01
C ALA A 354 -15.93 -2.52 8.26
N LEU A 355 -17.22 -2.28 8.45
CA LEU A 355 -17.70 -1.39 9.53
C LEU A 355 -17.91 -2.07 10.89
N ASP A 356 -17.96 -3.40 10.94
CA ASP A 356 -18.24 -4.09 12.20
C ASP A 356 -17.03 -4.09 13.13
N ASN A 357 -17.32 -3.97 14.43
CA ASN A 357 -16.36 -4.04 15.52
C ASN A 357 -15.27 -2.95 15.54
N VAL A 358 -15.23 -2.00 14.61
CA VAL A 358 -14.23 -0.89 14.65
C VAL A 358 -14.43 -0.02 15.90
N THR A 359 -15.67 0.38 16.18
CA THR A 359 -16.00 1.17 17.38
C THR A 359 -15.80 0.35 18.67
N ASN A 360 -15.99 -0.97 18.63
CA ASN A 360 -15.66 -1.85 19.74
C ASN A 360 -14.13 -2.00 19.92
N ALA A 361 -13.34 -2.07 18.85
CA ALA A 361 -11.89 -2.08 18.93
C ALA A 361 -11.35 -0.80 19.57
N TRP A 362 -12.00 0.34 19.30
CA TRP A 362 -11.75 1.59 20.01
C TRP A 362 -12.16 1.54 21.49
N HIS A 363 -13.41 1.17 21.78
CA HIS A 363 -13.94 1.22 23.14
C HIS A 363 -13.36 0.14 24.05
N ASP A 364 -13.48 -1.13 23.67
CA ASP A 364 -13.07 -2.28 24.48
C ASP A 364 -11.55 -2.50 24.38
N GLY A 365 -10.97 -2.24 23.21
CA GLY A 365 -9.54 -2.36 22.94
C GLY A 365 -8.76 -1.13 23.39
N PHE A 366 -8.72 -0.08 22.57
CA PHE A 366 -7.86 1.09 22.83
C PHE A 366 -8.14 1.75 24.20
N LEU A 367 -9.39 2.12 24.49
CA LEU A 367 -9.74 2.75 25.77
C LEU A 367 -9.75 1.74 26.93
N GLY A 368 -10.35 0.56 26.74
CA GLY A 368 -10.45 -0.48 27.77
C GLY A 368 -9.08 -1.00 28.23
N GLU A 369 -8.19 -1.35 27.29
CA GLU A 369 -6.84 -1.79 27.61
C GLU A 369 -6.00 -0.64 28.20
N CYS A 370 -6.24 0.62 27.82
CA CYS A 370 -5.61 1.78 28.46
C CYS A 370 -5.99 1.89 29.95
N ILE A 371 -7.27 1.73 30.28
CA ILE A 371 -7.74 1.72 31.69
C ILE A 371 -7.15 0.54 32.46
N ASN A 372 -7.13 -0.65 31.85
CA ASN A 372 -6.57 -1.84 32.49
C ASN A 372 -5.05 -1.69 32.76
N ALA A 373 -4.31 -1.00 31.89
CA ALA A 373 -2.90 -0.69 32.09
C ALA A 373 -2.66 0.37 33.19
N GLY A 374 -3.66 1.24 33.42
CA GLY A 374 -3.65 2.25 34.47
C GLY A 374 -2.78 3.48 34.18
N PRO A 375 -2.85 4.53 35.04
CA PRO A 375 -2.28 5.86 34.78
C PRO A 375 -0.74 5.90 34.70
N ARG A 376 -0.06 4.84 35.14
CA ARG A 376 1.40 4.68 35.02
C ARG A 376 1.81 4.26 33.61
N HIS A 377 0.99 3.49 32.91
CA HIS A 377 1.33 2.86 31.63
C HIS A 377 0.48 3.35 30.46
N CYS A 378 -0.63 4.04 30.74
CA CYS A 378 -1.40 4.77 29.73
C CYS A 378 -1.66 6.22 30.17
N SER A 379 -1.28 7.18 29.33
CA SER A 379 -1.48 8.61 29.61
C SER A 379 -2.95 9.01 29.75
N LEU A 380 -3.84 8.41 28.96
CA LEU A 380 -5.28 8.70 29.00
C LEU A 380 -5.95 8.24 30.30
N ALA A 381 -5.44 7.19 30.95
CA ALA A 381 -5.93 6.71 32.23
C ALA A 381 -5.60 7.65 33.41
N ARG A 382 -4.86 8.74 33.17
CA ARG A 382 -4.59 9.77 34.18
C ARG A 382 -5.82 10.68 34.37
N PRO A 383 -6.10 11.12 35.61
CA PRO A 383 -7.17 12.07 35.87
C PRO A 383 -6.87 13.45 35.25
N ARG A 384 -7.93 14.24 35.01
CA ARG A 384 -7.85 15.59 34.42
C ARG A 384 -8.81 16.55 35.13
N GLY A 385 -8.51 17.85 35.08
CA GLY A 385 -9.40 18.88 35.60
C GLY A 385 -9.67 18.74 37.11
N GLU A 386 -10.93 18.80 37.51
CA GLU A 386 -11.37 18.69 38.91
C GLU A 386 -11.04 17.30 39.51
N ASP A 387 -10.89 16.27 38.67
CA ASP A 387 -10.55 14.90 39.09
C ASP A 387 -9.08 14.74 39.51
N LEU A 388 -8.22 15.74 39.27
CA LEU A 388 -6.83 15.70 39.75
C LEU A 388 -6.75 15.58 41.29
N THR A 389 -7.83 15.95 41.98
CA THR A 389 -7.96 15.84 43.44
C THR A 389 -8.70 14.58 43.90
N SER A 390 -9.33 13.86 42.97
CA SER A 390 -10.02 12.61 43.24
C SER A 390 -9.04 11.50 43.57
N LYS A 391 -9.42 10.62 44.50
CA LYS A 391 -8.71 9.38 44.79
C LYS A 391 -9.21 8.21 43.96
N ASP A 392 -10.31 8.40 43.23
CA ASP A 392 -10.92 7.38 42.40
C ASP A 392 -10.16 7.26 41.08
N LEU A 393 -10.06 6.04 40.56
CA LEU A 393 -9.44 5.76 39.27
C LEU A 393 -10.39 6.18 38.14
N VAL A 394 -9.83 6.72 37.05
CA VAL A 394 -10.57 6.99 35.81
C VAL A 394 -11.23 5.70 35.33
N THR A 395 -12.54 5.73 35.08
CA THR A 395 -13.28 4.59 34.52
C THR A 395 -13.30 4.64 32.99
N LEU A 396 -13.69 3.53 32.35
CA LEU A 396 -13.89 3.49 30.90
C LEU A 396 -14.97 4.47 30.42
N GLN A 397 -16.01 4.70 31.25
CA GLN A 397 -17.04 5.68 30.93
C GLN A 397 -16.47 7.09 30.98
N ASP A 398 -15.74 7.46 32.03
CA ASP A 398 -15.12 8.78 32.16
C ASP A 398 -14.18 9.08 30.97
N LEU A 399 -13.41 8.07 30.55
CA LEU A 399 -12.52 8.20 29.41
C LEU A 399 -13.29 8.32 28.09
N SER A 400 -14.36 7.56 27.90
CA SER A 400 -15.22 7.68 26.72
C SER A 400 -15.87 9.06 26.63
N ASP A 401 -16.37 9.60 27.74
CA ASP A 401 -16.97 10.92 27.82
C ASP A 401 -15.95 12.03 27.50
N ARG A 402 -14.71 11.91 28.00
CA ARG A 402 -13.62 12.84 27.66
C ARG A 402 -13.29 12.83 26.17
N MET A 403 -13.25 11.66 25.53
CA MET A 403 -13.00 11.56 24.10
C MET A 403 -14.16 12.12 23.28
N ASP A 404 -15.41 11.91 23.70
CA ASP A 404 -16.59 12.52 23.06
C ASP A 404 -16.55 14.06 23.13
N VAL A 405 -16.18 14.61 24.28
CA VAL A 405 -15.98 16.07 24.44
C VAL A 405 -14.89 16.59 23.50
N LEU A 406 -13.76 15.90 23.39
CA LEU A 406 -12.68 16.27 22.47
C LEU A 406 -13.17 16.24 21.02
N MET A 407 -13.81 15.15 20.58
CA MET A 407 -14.33 15.01 19.22
C MET A 407 -15.36 16.08 18.88
N THR A 408 -16.33 16.29 19.75
CA THR A 408 -17.37 17.32 19.60
C THR A 408 -16.78 18.74 19.61
N SER A 409 -15.66 18.97 20.30
CA SER A 409 -14.94 20.25 20.23
C SER A 409 -14.34 20.49 18.84
N LEU A 410 -13.73 19.46 18.23
CA LEU A 410 -13.09 19.54 16.92
C LEU A 410 -14.11 19.67 15.78
N ILE A 411 -15.30 19.07 15.94
CA ILE A 411 -16.41 19.27 15.01
C ILE A 411 -16.83 20.74 14.96
N ARG A 412 -16.94 21.39 16.13
CA ARG A 412 -17.33 22.80 16.21
C ARG A 412 -16.23 23.73 15.70
N ARG A 413 -14.96 23.42 16.00
CA ARG A 413 -13.83 24.24 15.59
C ARG A 413 -12.51 23.43 15.61
N PRO A 414 -11.80 23.34 14.48
CA PRO A 414 -10.44 22.79 14.45
C PRO A 414 -9.49 23.50 15.43
N MET A 415 -8.55 22.75 16.00
CA MET A 415 -7.56 23.30 16.93
C MET A 415 -6.31 23.77 16.16
N PRO A 416 -5.81 25.00 16.41
CA PRO A 416 -4.58 25.46 15.78
C PRO A 416 -3.36 24.76 16.39
N GLY A 417 -2.43 24.37 15.52
CA GLY A 417 -1.17 23.74 15.85
C GLY A 417 0.02 24.51 15.27
N TYR A 418 1.21 24.18 15.76
CA TYR A 418 2.47 24.66 15.20
C TYR A 418 3.58 23.64 15.43
N SER A 419 4.36 23.38 14.39
CA SER A 419 5.65 22.70 14.53
C SER A 419 6.73 23.42 13.73
N LYS A 420 8.01 23.22 14.10
CA LYS A 420 9.13 23.72 13.30
C LYS A 420 9.27 22.98 11.96
N LEU A 421 8.67 21.80 11.83
CA LEU A 421 8.77 20.95 10.65
C LEU A 421 7.74 21.35 9.58
N SER A 422 6.48 21.55 9.99
CA SER A 422 5.33 21.83 9.11
C SER A 422 4.90 23.31 9.11
N GLY A 423 5.29 24.09 10.12
CA GLY A 423 4.80 25.46 10.29
C GLY A 423 3.42 25.50 10.97
N PRO A 424 2.55 26.47 10.60
CA PRO A 424 1.17 26.52 11.07
C PRO A 424 0.35 25.32 10.57
N SER A 425 -0.45 24.76 11.46
CA SER A 425 -1.12 23.47 11.25
C SER A 425 -2.53 23.48 11.85
N LEU A 426 -3.40 22.59 11.38
CA LEU A 426 -4.77 22.48 11.89
C LEU A 426 -5.09 21.03 12.26
N ILE A 427 -5.44 20.82 13.52
CA ILE A 427 -5.95 19.54 13.99
C ILE A 427 -7.45 19.57 13.77
N THR A 428 -7.92 18.79 12.79
CA THR A 428 -9.33 18.69 12.41
C THR A 428 -9.96 17.44 13.00
N TYR A 429 -11.29 17.40 13.05
CA TYR A 429 -12.00 16.16 13.37
C TYR A 429 -11.62 15.05 12.39
N SER A 430 -11.71 15.30 11.08
CA SER A 430 -11.41 14.30 10.05
C SER A 430 -10.02 13.70 10.16
N SER A 431 -8.97 14.54 10.31
CA SER A 431 -7.59 14.04 10.41
C SER A 431 -7.34 13.26 11.70
N LEU A 432 -7.97 13.66 12.82
CA LEU A 432 -7.89 12.90 14.06
C LEU A 432 -8.61 11.55 13.96
N VAL A 433 -9.81 11.51 13.38
CA VAL A 433 -10.56 10.25 13.18
C VAL A 433 -9.80 9.32 12.25
N ASN A 434 -9.25 9.82 11.14
CA ASN A 434 -8.46 9.02 10.21
C ASN A 434 -7.21 8.43 10.89
N SER A 435 -6.55 9.23 11.74
CA SER A 435 -5.38 8.78 12.52
C SER A 435 -5.73 7.76 13.61
N ILE A 436 -6.88 7.91 14.27
CA ILE A 436 -7.39 6.88 15.18
C ILE A 436 -7.66 5.59 14.41
N TYR A 437 -8.30 5.68 13.25
CA TYR A 437 -8.59 4.52 12.43
C TYR A 437 -7.29 3.81 11.99
N GLY A 438 -6.30 4.57 11.53
CA GLY A 438 -4.97 4.06 11.22
C GLY A 438 -4.31 3.37 12.41
N ALA A 439 -4.33 3.97 13.60
CA ALA A 439 -3.77 3.37 14.81
C ALA A 439 -4.47 2.07 15.22
N LEU A 440 -5.77 1.92 14.98
CA LEU A 440 -6.47 0.67 15.26
C LEU A 440 -5.98 -0.50 14.40
N TYR A 441 -5.30 -0.27 13.27
CA TYR A 441 -4.69 -1.35 12.48
C TYR A 441 -3.49 -2.00 13.19
N ASN A 442 -2.77 -1.28 14.05
CA ASN A 442 -1.60 -1.79 14.73
C ASN A 442 -1.54 -1.33 16.20
N PRO A 443 -1.84 -2.21 17.18
CA PRO A 443 -1.82 -1.86 18.60
C PRO A 443 -0.49 -1.35 19.14
N SER A 444 0.64 -1.56 18.44
CA SER A 444 1.94 -1.07 18.87
C SER A 444 2.02 0.46 19.00
N SER A 445 1.18 1.20 18.26
CA SER A 445 1.16 2.68 18.27
C SER A 445 0.23 3.27 19.34
N TRP A 446 -0.57 2.44 20.02
CA TRP A 446 -1.60 2.90 20.95
C TRP A 446 -1.06 3.71 22.14
N PRO A 447 0.10 3.39 22.75
CA PRO A 447 0.67 4.23 23.79
C PRO A 447 0.99 5.66 23.31
N ALA A 448 1.50 5.81 22.08
CA ALA A 448 1.79 7.11 21.48
C ALA A 448 0.49 7.89 21.19
N LEU A 449 -0.53 7.21 20.63
CA LEU A 449 -1.85 7.80 20.41
C LEU A 449 -2.49 8.27 21.73
N ALA A 450 -2.43 7.45 22.78
CA ALA A 450 -2.97 7.81 24.08
C ALA A 450 -2.27 9.05 24.68
N GLN A 451 -0.95 9.16 24.52
CA GLN A 451 -0.25 10.38 24.94
C GLN A 451 -0.70 11.61 24.14
N MET A 452 -0.81 11.48 22.82
CA MET A 452 -1.28 12.55 21.94
C MET A 452 -2.68 13.03 22.30
N LEU A 453 -3.63 12.10 22.49
CA LEU A 453 -5.01 12.42 22.85
C LEU A 453 -5.11 13.06 24.24
N TYR A 454 -4.32 12.57 25.21
CA TYR A 454 -4.24 13.17 26.53
C TYR A 454 -3.72 14.62 26.45
N GLU A 455 -2.65 14.89 25.71
CA GLU A 455 -2.15 16.27 25.55
C GLU A 455 -3.18 17.17 24.84
N LEU A 456 -3.84 16.63 23.80
CA LEU A 456 -4.78 17.36 22.96
C LEU A 456 -6.07 17.77 23.70
N GLU A 457 -6.69 16.88 24.48
CA GLU A 457 -7.84 17.25 25.35
C GLU A 457 -7.46 18.32 26.39
N GLY A 458 -6.17 18.42 26.72
CA GLY A 458 -5.61 19.45 27.59
C GLY A 458 -5.39 20.80 26.91
N GLY A 459 -5.68 20.91 25.61
CA GLY A 459 -5.41 22.10 24.80
C GLY A 459 -3.96 22.20 24.30
N ASN A 460 -3.12 21.19 24.54
CA ASN A 460 -1.76 21.15 24.00
C ASN A 460 -1.74 20.39 22.67
N ALA A 461 -1.75 21.13 21.58
CA ALA A 461 -1.75 20.58 20.22
C ALA A 461 -0.37 20.18 19.68
N THR A 462 0.73 20.37 20.44
CA THR A 462 2.09 20.17 19.91
C THR A 462 2.34 18.75 19.41
N LEU A 463 2.03 17.73 20.22
CA LEU A 463 2.27 16.34 19.85
C LEU A 463 1.36 15.91 18.68
N ALA A 464 0.08 16.30 18.71
CA ALA A 464 -0.85 16.07 17.61
C ALA A 464 -0.36 16.72 16.31
N THR A 465 0.14 17.96 16.37
CA THR A 465 0.71 18.63 15.18
C THR A 465 1.88 17.83 14.60
N MET A 466 2.78 17.33 15.46
CA MET A 466 3.95 16.58 14.99
C MET A 466 3.60 15.19 14.40
N MET A 467 2.55 14.56 14.92
CA MET A 467 2.13 13.21 14.53
C MET A 467 1.22 13.22 13.29
N LEU A 468 0.27 14.16 13.21
CA LEU A 468 -0.73 14.19 12.15
C LEU A 468 -0.19 14.83 10.86
N GLU A 469 0.55 15.95 10.96
CA GLU A 469 0.94 16.71 9.76
C GLU A 469 1.87 15.93 8.82
N LYS A 470 2.71 15.02 9.34
CA LYS A 470 3.57 14.23 8.45
C LYS A 470 2.79 13.14 7.70
N ALA A 471 1.63 12.73 8.22
CA ALA A 471 0.78 11.78 7.55
C ALA A 471 0.11 12.45 6.33
N ASP A 472 -0.39 13.68 6.50
CA ASP A 472 -1.20 14.40 5.50
C ASP A 472 -0.51 14.72 4.14
N TRP A 473 0.79 14.47 3.96
CA TRP A 473 1.54 14.82 2.74
C TRP A 473 2.32 13.65 2.13
N GLU A 474 2.16 13.42 0.83
CA GLU A 474 3.01 12.52 0.05
C GLU A 474 4.25 13.18 -0.52
N TYR A 475 4.15 14.48 -0.81
CA TYR A 475 5.29 15.26 -1.28
C TYR A 475 6.21 15.61 -0.12
N ASP A 476 7.43 15.06 -0.13
CA ASP A 476 8.48 15.44 0.81
C ASP A 476 9.45 16.45 0.14
N PRO A 477 9.40 17.75 0.51
CA PRO A 477 10.26 18.78 -0.07
C PRO A 477 11.75 18.60 0.31
N THR A 478 12.07 17.72 1.26
CA THR A 478 13.45 17.44 1.68
C THR A 478 14.14 16.39 0.82
N LEU A 479 13.38 15.61 0.05
CA LEU A 479 13.92 14.61 -0.87
C LEU A 479 14.26 15.26 -2.23
N PRO A 480 15.34 14.80 -2.90
CA PRO A 480 15.67 15.30 -4.24
C PRO A 480 14.58 14.89 -5.24
N SER A 481 14.37 15.71 -6.28
CA SER A 481 13.50 15.32 -7.39
C SER A 481 14.04 14.05 -8.06
N LEU A 482 13.20 13.02 -8.17
CA LEU A 482 13.56 11.80 -8.87
C LEU A 482 13.65 12.08 -10.39
N PRO A 483 14.68 11.56 -11.11
CA PRO A 483 14.84 11.77 -12.55
C PRO A 483 13.63 11.30 -13.38
N THR A 484 12.98 10.24 -12.91
CA THR A 484 11.66 9.78 -13.33
C THR A 484 10.77 9.81 -12.09
N PRO A 485 9.85 10.78 -11.95
CA PRO A 485 8.88 10.77 -10.88
C PRO A 485 8.11 9.46 -10.97
N LYS A 486 8.18 8.64 -9.93
CA LYS A 486 7.30 7.49 -9.78
C LYS A 486 6.18 7.91 -8.84
N PRO A 487 5.06 8.45 -9.37
CA PRO A 487 3.93 8.80 -8.52
C PRO A 487 3.40 7.57 -7.79
N SER A 488 2.76 7.79 -6.65
CA SER A 488 1.97 6.74 -5.98
C SER A 488 0.97 6.13 -6.95
N SER A 489 0.79 4.80 -6.88
CA SER A 489 -0.17 4.06 -7.69
C SER A 489 -1.51 3.82 -6.98
N ASP A 490 -1.88 4.67 -6.04
CA ASP A 490 -3.02 4.44 -5.14
C ASP A 490 -4.38 4.44 -5.84
N GLU A 491 -4.52 5.16 -6.96
CA GLU A 491 -5.75 5.14 -7.77
C GLU A 491 -6.12 3.73 -8.21
N LEU A 492 -5.11 2.87 -8.39
CA LEU A 492 -5.34 1.49 -8.78
C LEU A 492 -6.25 0.78 -7.79
N GLY A 493 -6.08 1.01 -6.49
CA GLY A 493 -6.94 0.38 -5.51
C GLY A 493 -8.41 0.74 -5.75
N THR A 494 -8.70 1.99 -6.15
CA THR A 494 -10.07 2.41 -6.47
C THR A 494 -10.54 1.73 -7.76
N LEU A 495 -9.71 1.71 -8.81
CA LEU A 495 -10.06 1.04 -10.07
C LEU A 495 -10.35 -0.45 -9.88
N VAL A 496 -9.60 -1.14 -9.03
CA VAL A 496 -9.82 -2.55 -8.70
C VAL A 496 -11.18 -2.76 -8.02
N ILE A 497 -11.46 -2.00 -6.94
CA ILE A 497 -12.74 -2.08 -6.21
C ILE A 497 -13.92 -1.85 -7.16
N CYS A 498 -13.80 -0.88 -8.06
CA CYS A 498 -14.86 -0.54 -9.00
C CYS A 498 -14.97 -1.54 -10.15
N ALA A 499 -13.85 -2.06 -10.67
CA ALA A 499 -13.87 -3.12 -11.67
C ALA A 499 -14.51 -4.41 -11.14
N ASP A 500 -14.25 -4.78 -9.89
CA ASP A 500 -14.83 -5.98 -9.29
C ASP A 500 -16.33 -5.87 -9.01
N SER A 501 -16.85 -4.65 -8.92
CA SER A 501 -18.28 -4.33 -8.70
C SER A 501 -18.97 -3.70 -9.92
N TYR A 502 -18.34 -3.72 -11.11
CA TYR A 502 -18.80 -2.94 -12.28
C TYR A 502 -20.24 -3.22 -12.73
N ASP A 503 -20.73 -4.44 -12.50
CA ASP A 503 -22.07 -4.91 -12.88
C ASP A 503 -23.10 -4.71 -11.77
N ALA A 504 -22.70 -4.10 -10.65
CA ALA A 504 -23.61 -3.69 -9.61
C ALA A 504 -24.40 -2.46 -10.06
N ILE A 505 -25.73 -2.57 -9.97
CA ILE A 505 -26.63 -1.50 -10.38
C ILE A 505 -26.68 -0.44 -9.28
N GLU A 506 -26.35 0.81 -9.62
CA GLU A 506 -26.61 1.96 -8.75
C GLU A 506 -28.13 2.07 -8.50
N PRO A 507 -28.56 2.22 -7.24
CA PRO A 507 -29.97 2.44 -6.93
C PRO A 507 -30.55 3.66 -7.67
N PRO A 508 -31.82 3.60 -8.12
CA PRO A 508 -32.43 4.64 -8.96
C PRO A 508 -32.52 6.01 -8.28
N GLU A 509 -32.42 6.08 -6.95
CA GLU A 509 -32.37 7.31 -6.18
C GLU A 509 -31.05 8.09 -6.35
N GLY A 510 -30.02 7.48 -6.94
CA GLY A 510 -28.75 8.12 -7.30
C GLY A 510 -28.06 8.79 -6.11
N MET A 511 -27.76 10.08 -6.24
CA MET A 511 -27.09 10.86 -5.19
C MET A 511 -27.82 10.88 -3.85
N VAL A 512 -29.15 10.81 -3.84
CA VAL A 512 -29.94 10.75 -2.58
C VAL A 512 -29.64 9.46 -1.82
N TRP A 513 -29.44 8.35 -2.54
CA TRP A 513 -29.04 7.10 -1.93
C TRP A 513 -27.59 7.16 -1.44
N TRP A 514 -26.67 7.75 -2.20
CA TRP A 514 -25.28 7.91 -1.77
C TRP A 514 -25.15 8.78 -0.51
N GLU A 515 -25.87 9.89 -0.41
CA GLU A 515 -25.92 10.70 0.80
C GLU A 515 -26.47 9.90 1.99
N SER A 516 -27.57 9.17 1.77
CA SER A 516 -28.16 8.30 2.80
C SER A 516 -27.21 7.19 3.23
N LEU A 517 -26.45 6.61 2.29
CA LEU A 517 -25.44 5.61 2.56
C LEU A 517 -24.29 6.19 3.36
N TRP A 518 -23.79 7.38 2.99
CA TRP A 518 -22.73 8.06 3.73
C TRP A 518 -23.13 8.31 5.18
N ALA A 519 -24.32 8.90 5.39
CA ALA A 519 -24.87 9.13 6.71
C ALA A 519 -25.02 7.82 7.51
N ASN A 520 -25.53 6.75 6.88
CA ASN A 520 -25.70 5.45 7.53
C ASN A 520 -24.35 4.85 7.93
N MET A 521 -23.38 4.80 7.02
CA MET A 521 -22.05 4.25 7.29
C MET A 521 -21.34 5.01 8.40
N SER A 522 -21.37 6.35 8.38
CA SER A 522 -20.79 7.19 9.43
C SER A 522 -21.51 7.02 10.77
N SER A 523 -22.84 6.86 10.78
CA SER A 523 -23.59 6.59 12.01
C SER A 523 -23.31 5.20 12.60
N ARG A 524 -23.10 4.19 11.75
CA ARG A 524 -22.80 2.81 12.16
C ARG A 524 -21.40 2.70 12.76
N SER A 525 -20.44 3.44 12.20
CA SER A 525 -19.08 3.52 12.72
C SER A 525 -18.53 4.90 12.44
N TRP A 526 -18.49 5.74 13.48
CA TRP A 526 -17.93 7.10 13.38
C TRP A 526 -16.43 7.10 13.03
N ILE A 527 -15.74 5.96 13.21
CA ILE A 527 -14.32 5.80 12.91
C ILE A 527 -14.10 5.41 11.44
N ALA A 528 -14.74 4.33 10.99
CA ALA A 528 -14.48 3.77 9.66
C ALA A 528 -15.45 4.24 8.58
N GLY A 529 -16.65 4.72 8.96
CA GLY A 529 -17.76 5.00 8.05
C GLY A 529 -17.40 5.95 6.91
N ASN A 530 -16.88 7.13 7.26
CA ASN A 530 -16.42 8.13 6.29
C ASN A 530 -15.32 7.57 5.36
N SER A 531 -14.23 7.02 5.92
CA SER A 531 -13.11 6.47 5.15
C SER A 531 -13.54 5.34 4.19
N ARG A 532 -14.40 4.43 4.65
CA ARG A 532 -14.91 3.31 3.85
C ARG A 532 -15.93 3.74 2.81
N PHE A 533 -16.71 4.78 3.07
CA PHE A 533 -17.62 5.36 2.08
C PHE A 533 -16.83 5.94 0.89
N PHE A 534 -15.81 6.75 1.16
CA PHE A 534 -15.00 7.37 0.09
C PHE A 534 -14.16 6.35 -0.70
N SER A 535 -14.00 5.12 -0.20
CA SER A 535 -13.36 4.02 -0.93
C SER A 535 -14.25 3.41 -2.03
N VAL A 536 -15.57 3.62 -1.99
CA VAL A 536 -16.55 3.01 -2.91
C VAL A 536 -17.37 4.03 -3.69
N PHE A 537 -17.56 5.24 -3.16
CA PHE A 537 -18.31 6.30 -3.84
C PHE A 537 -17.82 6.60 -5.27
N PRO A 538 -16.51 6.63 -5.57
CA PRO A 538 -16.04 6.86 -6.94
C PRO A 538 -16.52 5.83 -7.97
N CYS A 539 -16.92 4.62 -7.55
CA CYS A 539 -17.24 3.53 -8.46
C CYS A 539 -18.44 3.79 -9.37
N ARG A 540 -19.30 4.74 -9.02
CA ARG A 540 -20.40 5.17 -9.88
C ARG A 540 -19.94 5.70 -11.24
N HIS A 541 -18.73 6.25 -11.34
CA HIS A 541 -18.17 6.76 -12.59
C HIS A 541 -17.38 5.72 -13.39
N PHE A 542 -17.17 4.52 -12.87
CA PHE A 542 -16.29 3.55 -13.55
C PHE A 542 -16.80 3.21 -14.95
N VAL A 543 -18.12 2.99 -15.06
CA VAL A 543 -18.78 2.62 -16.32
C VAL A 543 -18.95 3.78 -17.32
N ASP A 544 -18.66 5.02 -16.91
CA ASP A 544 -18.64 6.18 -17.82
C ASP A 544 -17.39 6.15 -18.71
N TYR A 545 -16.30 5.57 -18.22
CA TYR A 545 -14.99 5.57 -18.90
C TYR A 545 -14.61 4.22 -19.48
N TRP A 546 -14.88 3.12 -18.76
CA TRP A 546 -14.53 1.79 -19.23
C TRP A 546 -15.79 0.98 -19.56
N PRO A 547 -15.79 0.25 -20.70
CA PRO A 547 -16.77 -0.80 -20.89
C PRO A 547 -16.48 -1.95 -19.89
N GLU A 548 -17.28 -3.02 -19.95
CA GLU A 548 -17.13 -4.14 -19.03
C GLU A 548 -15.67 -4.62 -18.90
N PRO A 549 -15.21 -4.89 -17.66
CA PRO A 549 -13.95 -5.58 -17.42
C PRO A 549 -13.89 -6.87 -18.23
N ALA A 550 -12.70 -7.21 -18.71
CA ALA A 550 -12.53 -8.37 -19.58
C ALA A 550 -12.91 -9.69 -18.91
N GLU A 551 -12.85 -9.75 -17.57
CA GLU A 551 -13.35 -10.85 -16.76
C GLU A 551 -13.53 -10.39 -15.32
N VAL A 552 -14.54 -10.94 -14.67
CA VAL A 552 -14.74 -10.87 -13.22
C VAL A 552 -15.17 -12.25 -12.72
N TYR A 553 -14.89 -12.56 -11.46
CA TYR A 553 -15.33 -13.82 -10.89
C TYR A 553 -16.71 -13.66 -10.23
N ARG A 554 -17.70 -14.43 -10.71
CA ARG A 554 -19.08 -14.45 -10.19
C ARG A 554 -19.52 -15.82 -9.68
N GLY A 555 -18.63 -16.81 -9.71
CA GLY A 555 -18.90 -18.17 -9.23
C GLY A 555 -19.06 -18.26 -7.71
N ASP A 556 -19.45 -19.44 -7.25
CA ASP A 556 -19.54 -19.74 -5.82
C ASP A 556 -18.16 -19.98 -5.21
N LEU A 557 -17.98 -19.63 -3.94
CA LEU A 557 -16.69 -19.82 -3.25
C LEU A 557 -16.54 -21.22 -2.65
N ASN A 558 -17.25 -22.22 -3.18
CA ASN A 558 -17.36 -23.56 -2.60
C ASN A 558 -16.87 -24.69 -3.54
N HIS A 559 -16.13 -24.36 -4.60
CA HIS A 559 -15.56 -25.37 -5.48
C HIS A 559 -14.70 -26.37 -4.67
N THR A 560 -14.78 -27.66 -4.99
CA THR A 560 -13.98 -28.68 -4.29
C THR A 560 -12.50 -28.44 -4.56
N LEU A 561 -11.76 -28.06 -3.52
CA LEU A 561 -10.34 -27.76 -3.63
C LEU A 561 -9.51 -29.04 -3.50
N LYS A 562 -8.35 -29.09 -4.17
CA LYS A 562 -7.39 -30.19 -3.98
C LYS A 562 -6.91 -30.27 -2.54
N ASN A 563 -6.65 -29.12 -1.92
CA ASN A 563 -6.31 -28.99 -0.52
C ASN A 563 -7.14 -27.88 0.12
N PRO A 564 -7.71 -28.06 1.32
CA PRO A 564 -8.42 -27.00 2.02
C PRO A 564 -7.48 -25.84 2.42
N VAL A 565 -8.03 -24.63 2.52
CA VAL A 565 -7.32 -23.42 2.96
C VAL A 565 -7.44 -23.20 4.47
N LEU A 566 -6.50 -22.44 5.04
CA LEU A 566 -6.58 -21.94 6.41
C LEU A 566 -7.02 -20.48 6.40
N LEU A 567 -8.10 -20.16 7.11
CA LEU A 567 -8.58 -18.81 7.33
C LEU A 567 -8.14 -18.33 8.70
N ILE A 568 -7.74 -17.07 8.80
CA ILE A 568 -7.48 -16.37 10.06
C ILE A 568 -8.29 -15.08 10.02
N ALA A 569 -9.06 -14.83 11.08
CA ALA A 569 -9.83 -13.61 11.23
C ALA A 569 -9.93 -13.20 12.69
N GLU A 570 -9.80 -11.90 12.95
CA GLU A 570 -9.60 -11.34 14.28
C GLU A 570 -10.90 -10.76 14.84
N THR A 571 -11.09 -10.86 16.17
CA THR A 571 -12.27 -10.32 16.83
C THR A 571 -12.38 -8.81 16.76
N TYR A 572 -11.25 -8.10 16.85
CA TYR A 572 -11.15 -6.65 16.81
C TYR A 572 -10.31 -6.18 15.62
N ASP A 573 -10.51 -6.82 14.46
CA ASP A 573 -9.99 -6.31 13.19
C ASP A 573 -10.80 -5.07 12.77
N PRO A 574 -10.18 -3.88 12.61
CA PRO A 574 -10.88 -2.67 12.20
C PRO A 574 -11.22 -2.62 10.71
N ALA A 575 -10.79 -3.61 9.92
CA ALA A 575 -10.87 -3.63 8.46
C ALA A 575 -11.59 -4.88 7.92
N THR A 576 -11.23 -6.06 8.44
CA THR A 576 -11.74 -7.36 8.01
C THR A 576 -12.31 -8.13 9.21
N PRO A 577 -13.45 -7.69 9.77
CA PRO A 577 -13.98 -8.23 11.01
C PRO A 577 -14.25 -9.74 10.94
N LEU A 578 -14.08 -10.47 12.06
CA LEU A 578 -14.30 -11.92 12.20
C LEU A 578 -15.57 -12.46 11.51
N ARG A 579 -16.65 -11.66 11.43
CA ARG A 579 -17.88 -12.05 10.72
C ARG A 579 -17.59 -12.47 9.27
N ASN A 580 -16.64 -11.80 8.60
CA ASN A 580 -16.30 -12.05 7.21
C ASN A 580 -15.63 -13.43 7.10
N GLY A 581 -14.66 -13.72 7.98
CA GLY A 581 -14.04 -15.04 8.09
C GLY A 581 -15.05 -16.16 8.37
N ARG A 582 -16.02 -15.95 9.28
CA ARG A 582 -17.08 -16.93 9.56
C ARG A 582 -18.02 -17.15 8.38
N ARG A 583 -18.39 -16.09 7.65
CA ARG A 583 -19.23 -16.20 6.44
C ARG A 583 -18.50 -16.93 5.33
N LEU A 584 -17.22 -16.64 5.11
CA LEU A 584 -16.40 -17.37 4.15
C LEU A 584 -16.24 -18.84 4.55
N ALA A 585 -15.92 -19.13 5.82
CA ALA A 585 -15.79 -20.49 6.32
C ALA A 585 -17.09 -21.30 6.14
N ALA A 586 -18.25 -20.66 6.33
CA ALA A 586 -19.55 -21.28 6.10
C ALA A 586 -19.81 -21.58 4.63
N GLU A 587 -19.46 -20.66 3.72
CA GLU A 587 -19.62 -20.87 2.28
C GLU A 587 -18.66 -21.94 1.74
N MET A 588 -17.39 -21.91 2.15
CA MET A 588 -16.37 -22.87 1.72
C MET A 588 -16.59 -24.27 2.31
N GLY A 589 -17.29 -24.39 3.43
CA GLY A 589 -17.57 -25.67 4.08
C GLY A 589 -16.29 -26.45 4.41
N SER A 590 -16.20 -27.69 3.91
CA SER A 590 -15.04 -28.56 4.16
C SER A 590 -13.72 -28.05 3.54
N ASN A 591 -13.80 -27.11 2.58
CA ASN A 591 -12.64 -26.52 1.90
C ASN A 591 -11.88 -25.50 2.75
N ALA A 592 -12.36 -25.18 3.96
CA ALA A 592 -11.69 -24.22 4.84
C ALA A 592 -11.70 -24.68 6.30
N ARG A 593 -10.73 -24.18 7.08
CA ARG A 593 -10.74 -24.17 8.54
C ARG A 593 -10.42 -22.77 9.04
N LEU A 594 -11.12 -22.30 10.05
CA LEU A 594 -10.99 -20.95 10.58
C LEU A 594 -10.25 -20.95 11.92
N ILE A 595 -9.27 -20.07 12.06
CA ILE A 595 -8.77 -19.61 13.34
C ILE A 595 -9.51 -18.31 13.68
N ALA A 596 -10.32 -18.33 14.73
CA ALA A 596 -10.85 -17.12 15.34
C ALA A 596 -9.76 -16.56 16.27
N HIS A 597 -9.07 -15.54 15.78
CA HIS A 597 -7.97 -14.91 16.50
C HIS A 597 -8.52 -13.81 17.44
N HIS A 598 -8.47 -14.07 18.74
CA HIS A 598 -8.86 -13.12 19.78
C HIS A 598 -7.69 -12.17 20.09
N GLY A 599 -7.60 -11.10 19.31
CA GLY A 599 -6.59 -10.07 19.40
C GLY A 599 -7.06 -8.76 18.76
N TYR A 600 -6.18 -7.77 18.75
CA TYR A 600 -6.42 -6.44 18.20
C TYR A 600 -5.56 -6.15 16.96
N GLY A 601 -6.05 -5.28 16.09
CA GLY A 601 -5.32 -4.91 14.87
C GLY A 601 -5.76 -5.70 13.65
N HIS A 602 -5.21 -5.33 12.50
CA HIS A 602 -5.57 -5.91 11.22
C HIS A 602 -4.59 -7.03 10.84
N SER A 603 -5.11 -8.26 10.68
CA SER A 603 -4.36 -9.52 10.52
C SER A 603 -3.57 -10.00 11.75
N SER A 604 -3.32 -11.31 11.82
CA SER A 604 -2.74 -11.98 12.99
C SER A 604 -1.26 -11.66 13.25
N GLY A 605 -0.60 -10.96 12.32
CA GLY A 605 0.79 -10.53 12.46
C GLY A 605 0.99 -9.37 13.43
N ARG A 606 -0.08 -8.64 13.81
CA ARG A 606 -0.02 -7.40 14.61
C ARG A 606 -0.07 -7.66 16.09
N ASP A 607 -1.00 -8.49 16.53
CA ASP A 607 -1.15 -8.92 17.92
C ASP A 607 -0.92 -10.45 17.99
N LYS A 608 0.31 -10.84 18.25
CA LYS A 608 0.77 -12.21 17.98
C LYS A 608 0.21 -13.23 18.97
N SER A 609 -0.02 -14.44 18.47
CA SER A 609 -0.52 -15.58 19.25
C SER A 609 0.28 -16.83 18.94
N THR A 610 0.90 -17.43 19.95
CA THR A 610 1.63 -18.69 19.83
C THR A 610 0.72 -19.82 19.35
N CYS A 611 -0.56 -19.79 19.74
CA CYS A 611 -1.59 -20.72 19.25
C CYS A 611 -1.79 -20.58 17.73
N THR A 612 -2.01 -19.35 17.25
CA THR A 612 -2.21 -19.07 15.82
C THR A 612 -0.98 -19.45 15.01
N ASP A 613 0.20 -19.02 15.45
CA ASP A 613 1.47 -19.27 14.76
C ASP A 613 1.81 -20.76 14.71
N THR A 614 1.53 -21.51 15.77
CA THR A 614 1.77 -22.96 15.80
C THR A 614 0.91 -23.70 14.77
N ILE A 615 -0.36 -23.33 14.64
CA ILE A 615 -1.28 -23.93 13.67
C ILE A 615 -0.86 -23.52 12.24
N ALA A 616 -0.65 -22.23 12.01
CA ALA A 616 -0.26 -21.69 10.70
C ALA A 616 1.06 -22.30 10.21
N LYS A 617 2.08 -22.37 11.07
CA LYS A 617 3.36 -23.02 10.77
C LYS A 617 3.19 -24.50 10.43
N ARG A 618 2.43 -25.24 11.24
CA ARG A 618 2.18 -26.66 10.98
C ARG A 618 1.49 -26.86 9.63
N TYR A 619 0.47 -26.06 9.33
CA TYR A 619 -0.20 -26.09 8.04
C TYR A 619 0.77 -25.80 6.88
N ILE A 620 1.59 -24.76 6.96
CA ILE A 620 2.56 -24.43 5.92
C ILE A 620 3.64 -25.51 5.77
N LEU A 621 4.12 -26.14 6.85
CA LEU A 621 5.16 -27.16 6.80
C LEU A 621 4.66 -28.56 6.38
N THR A 622 3.47 -28.97 6.85
CA THR A 622 2.97 -30.35 6.69
C THR A 622 1.64 -30.44 5.94
N GLY A 623 0.85 -29.38 5.87
CA GLY A 623 -0.52 -29.40 5.33
C GLY A 623 -1.57 -29.83 6.34
N GLU A 624 -1.21 -30.01 7.61
CA GLU A 624 -2.15 -30.38 8.67
C GLU A 624 -2.98 -29.17 9.10
N LEU A 625 -4.31 -29.34 9.11
CA LEU A 625 -5.28 -28.35 9.54
C LEU A 625 -5.94 -28.75 10.87
N PRO A 626 -6.51 -27.80 11.61
CA PRO A 626 -7.38 -28.11 12.75
C PRO A 626 -8.54 -29.04 12.36
N LYS A 627 -8.91 -29.93 13.29
CA LYS A 627 -10.03 -30.86 13.07
C LYS A 627 -11.38 -30.13 13.09
N GLU A 628 -11.53 -29.21 14.03
CA GLU A 628 -12.72 -28.39 14.23
C GLU A 628 -12.83 -27.31 13.14
N GLN A 629 -14.06 -26.97 12.75
CA GLN A 629 -14.30 -25.97 11.70
C GLN A 629 -13.77 -24.57 12.09
N GLU A 630 -13.88 -24.22 13.37
CA GLU A 630 -13.37 -22.99 13.96
C GLU A 630 -12.56 -23.33 15.21
N THR A 631 -11.36 -22.75 15.34
CA THR A 631 -10.49 -22.89 16.52
C THR A 631 -10.21 -21.51 17.11
N ALA A 632 -10.46 -21.34 18.41
CA ALA A 632 -10.16 -20.10 19.11
C ALA A 632 -8.68 -20.04 19.52
N CYS A 633 -7.99 -18.97 19.13
CA CYS A 633 -6.64 -18.66 19.60
C CYS A 633 -6.62 -17.24 20.18
N TYR A 634 -5.87 -17.01 21.25
CA TYR A 634 -5.79 -15.72 21.93
C TYR A 634 -4.42 -15.10 21.75
N ALA A 635 -4.36 -13.78 21.58
CA ALA A 635 -3.11 -13.04 21.58
C ALA A 635 -2.34 -13.25 22.89
N ASP A 636 -1.02 -13.37 22.79
CA ASP A 636 -0.15 -13.72 23.93
C ASP A 636 0.13 -12.51 24.82
N LYS A 637 0.03 -11.30 24.26
CA LYS A 637 0.35 -10.04 24.91
C LYS A 637 -0.82 -9.09 24.84
N LYS A 638 -0.70 -8.00 25.59
CA LYS A 638 -1.66 -6.91 25.55
C LYS A 638 -1.05 -5.67 24.89
N PRO A 639 -1.85 -4.78 24.30
CA PRO A 639 -1.39 -3.61 23.55
C PRO A 639 -0.57 -2.57 24.35
N TYR A 640 -0.86 -2.43 25.64
CA TYR A 640 -0.13 -1.54 26.56
C TYR A 640 0.88 -2.34 27.39
N LEU A 641 1.84 -1.66 28.03
CA LEU A 641 2.76 -2.31 28.98
C LEU A 641 2.03 -2.54 30.30
N TYR A 642 1.70 -3.79 30.60
CA TYR A 642 1.13 -4.19 31.89
C TYR A 642 2.26 -4.54 32.86
N ASP A 643 2.16 -4.04 34.10
CA ASP A 643 2.95 -4.49 35.26
C ASP A 643 4.49 -4.46 35.14
N VAL A 644 5.06 -3.66 34.22
CA VAL A 644 6.52 -3.45 34.15
C VAL A 644 6.94 -2.45 35.23
N GLU A 645 7.80 -2.83 36.18
CA GLU A 645 8.36 -1.88 37.15
C GLU A 645 9.19 -0.82 36.43
N THR A 646 8.97 0.46 36.75
CA THR A 646 9.57 1.62 36.07
C THR A 646 11.11 1.67 36.08
N ALA A 647 11.76 0.81 36.87
CA ALA A 647 13.21 0.68 36.90
C ALA A 647 13.79 -0.02 35.66
N ASP A 648 12.97 -0.79 34.93
CA ASP A 648 13.38 -1.55 33.74
C ASP A 648 13.00 -0.87 32.41
N VAL A 649 12.33 0.28 32.47
CA VAL A 649 11.95 1.07 31.29
C VAL A 649 12.88 2.27 31.20
N ASP A 650 13.79 2.27 30.24
CA ASP A 650 14.64 3.42 29.94
C ASP A 650 13.74 4.62 29.57
N PRO A 651 13.70 5.70 30.38
CA PRO A 651 12.85 6.86 30.13
C PRO A 651 13.24 7.62 28.85
N VAL A 652 14.43 7.35 28.31
CA VAL A 652 14.92 7.91 27.04
C VAL A 652 14.42 7.08 25.84
N ALA A 653 13.85 5.89 26.05
CA ALA A 653 13.55 4.92 24.98
C ALA A 653 12.12 4.98 24.40
N PHE A 654 11.20 5.77 24.94
CA PHE A 654 9.85 5.94 24.37
C PHE A 654 9.64 7.34 23.80
N ASP A 655 10.03 7.54 22.54
CA ASP A 655 9.68 8.74 21.76
C ASP A 655 8.36 8.49 20.99
N PRO A 656 7.22 9.10 21.41
CA PRO A 656 5.93 8.87 20.76
C PRO A 656 5.92 9.31 19.30
N VAL A 657 6.75 10.29 18.91
CA VAL A 657 6.86 10.76 17.52
C VAL A 657 7.60 9.73 16.67
N LEU A 658 8.61 9.06 17.22
CA LEU A 658 9.32 7.98 16.52
C LEU A 658 8.40 6.77 16.34
N VAL A 659 7.72 6.33 17.41
CA VAL A 659 6.75 5.22 17.34
C VAL A 659 5.65 5.52 16.31
N TRP A 660 5.12 6.75 16.32
CA TRP A 660 4.12 7.15 15.34
C TRP A 660 4.66 7.19 13.91
N ARG A 661 5.91 7.62 13.71
CA ARG A 661 6.54 7.61 12.38
C ARG A 661 6.69 6.21 11.84
N GLU A 662 7.13 5.26 12.67
CA GLU A 662 7.21 3.84 12.30
C GLU A 662 5.81 3.29 11.98
N HIS A 663 4.80 3.64 12.77
CA HIS A 663 3.40 3.30 12.51
C HIS A 663 2.91 3.80 11.14
N ILE A 664 3.12 5.08 10.82
CA ILE A 664 2.73 5.66 9.53
C ILE A 664 3.46 4.99 8.36
N GLN A 665 4.75 4.70 8.52
CA GLN A 665 5.51 3.97 7.50
C GLN A 665 4.91 2.57 7.27
N GLU A 666 4.59 1.83 8.33
CA GLU A 666 3.94 0.53 8.18
C GLU A 666 2.55 0.63 7.53
N LEU A 667 1.75 1.62 7.96
CA LEU A 667 0.39 1.83 7.50
C LEU A 667 0.34 2.21 6.02
N ALA A 668 1.30 3.01 5.53
CA ALA A 668 1.44 3.39 4.12
C ALA A 668 1.53 2.19 3.19
N TYR A 669 1.93 1.03 3.70
CA TYR A 669 2.02 -0.18 2.89
C TYR A 669 0.80 -1.09 3.02
N SER A 670 0.18 -1.16 4.20
CA SER A 670 -1.01 -2.02 4.42
C SER A 670 -2.30 -1.35 3.97
N ASN A 671 -2.40 -0.03 4.12
CA ASN A 671 -3.52 0.77 3.67
C ASN A 671 -3.08 2.24 3.47
N PRO A 672 -2.49 2.58 2.30
CA PRO A 672 -1.96 3.92 2.05
C PRO A 672 -3.01 5.04 2.14
N ARG A 673 -4.30 4.70 1.98
CA ARG A 673 -5.41 5.67 2.09
C ARG A 673 -5.61 6.21 3.51
N LEU A 674 -5.12 5.50 4.53
CA LEU A 674 -5.24 5.93 5.94
C LEU A 674 -4.03 6.73 6.42
N VAL A 675 -3.02 6.90 5.57
CA VAL A 675 -1.91 7.79 5.86
C VAL A 675 -2.23 9.22 5.45
N ARG A 676 -3.26 9.46 4.64
CA ARG A 676 -3.57 10.74 4.00
C ARG A 676 -4.63 11.58 4.70
#